data_AF-A0A0C1MV38-F1
#
_entry.id   AF-A0A0C1MV38-F1
#
_cell.length_a   1.000
_cell.length_b   1.000
_cell.length_c   1.000
_cell.angle_alpha   90.00
_cell.angle_beta   90.00
_cell.angle_gamma   90.00
#
_symmetry.space_group_name_H-M   'P 1'
#
loop_
_entity.id
_entity.type
_entity.pdbx_description
1 polymer ?
#
loop_
_entity_poly.entity_id
_entity_poly.type
_entity_poly.pdbx_seq_one_letter_code
_entity_poly.pdbx_strand_id
1 'polypeptide(L)'
;MFKLHTKIIDWNGKTLELETGKIARQADAAVVVKMGGTVVLCTVVGNKKQKEGIDFFPLTVNYQEKFYAIGKIPGGFNKRESKPSEHETLVSRLIDRPIRPLFPQGFYNEVQIVCTVLSYDTDYEADVLSIIGASAALTISGIPFTEPVAATRVGYIDGKFVLNQTYEETKTISDLDLIVSGTESSVLMVESAAKELSEELMLEAVMFGHKQFQPIIQAIKEFAAEVGKPAWEVSLVDNSEIDAKVKKLAEKELKAAYAEIQKQARNEKINAVEDKVTAELVTNQGLDEIKVKSAFKNLQKDLVRNNILDNNQRIDGRNPKEIRNIVGEVDFLPKTHGSALFTRGETQAICVTTLGTESSEQMVENLHGLRHDRFMLHYNFPPFSVGEVGRMGAPGRREIGHGKLAFRALTAILPPKEEFPYAIRVVSEITESNGSSSMATVCGSSMSMMAAGVPLKSSVAGIAMGLIKEGEKFSVLSDIMGDEDYLGDMDFKVAGTAKGITALQMDIKINGINEEIMKIALSQASEGRLHILGKMDEAISTSRSELNENAPRITSIKIEKDKIREVIGSGGKVIRDICEKSGAEINIADDGTVKIASNNDAGTQIALNMIKGITTNPEIGDVYDGVVIKLVDFGAIISFFGVREGLLHISELTNERGSNISNFLSLGQAVKVKVISLDHRTGKVKLTLKDKPNFSDDKKSSSQESEESTESESKREPREPRGEDKREPREPRGEDKREPRESRGEDRRELREPRGGDRREPRESRGEDRREPRESRGEDRHEPRESRGEDRHELREPRGENKDRDANFSRRKSGNGHKADQERTSTTEIAKKKKRFF
;
A
#
# COMPACT_ATOMS: atom_id res chain seq x y z
N MET A 1 20.70 -21.66 36.47
CA MET A 1 20.32 -22.23 35.16
C MET A 1 18.91 -21.76 34.80
N PHE A 2 18.51 -21.70 33.54
CA PHE A 2 17.13 -21.39 33.16
C PHE A 2 16.25 -22.65 33.30
N LYS A 3 15.00 -22.51 33.75
CA LYS A 3 14.01 -23.59 33.66
C LYS A 3 13.36 -23.47 32.28
N LEU A 4 13.85 -24.27 31.33
CA LEU A 4 13.32 -24.30 29.98
C LEU A 4 12.05 -25.16 29.93
N HIS A 5 11.08 -24.76 29.12
CA HIS A 5 9.94 -25.57 28.75
C HIS A 5 9.72 -25.48 27.25
N THR A 6 9.57 -26.63 26.58
CA THR A 6 9.44 -26.71 25.12
C THR A 6 8.35 -27.71 24.75
N LYS A 7 7.29 -27.25 24.09
CA LYS A 7 6.28 -28.10 23.47
C LYS A 7 6.67 -28.32 22.00
N ILE A 8 6.75 -29.58 21.60
CA ILE A 8 6.98 -29.99 20.20
C ILE A 8 5.66 -30.54 19.66
N ILE A 9 5.32 -30.16 18.43
CA ILE A 9 4.05 -30.47 17.76
C ILE A 9 4.38 -30.92 16.33
N ASP A 10 3.86 -32.08 15.92
CA ASP A 10 3.83 -32.45 14.50
C ASP A 10 2.60 -31.81 13.84
N TRP A 11 2.82 -31.08 12.75
CA TRP A 11 1.76 -30.43 11.97
C TRP A 11 1.81 -30.92 10.52
N ASN A 12 1.25 -32.10 10.29
CA ASN A 12 1.26 -32.81 9.00
C ASN A 12 2.68 -33.03 8.43
N GLY A 13 3.60 -33.54 9.25
CA GLY A 13 4.99 -33.82 8.88
C GLY A 13 5.93 -32.62 9.00
N LYS A 14 5.43 -31.45 9.42
CA LYS A 14 6.22 -30.24 9.66
C LYS A 14 6.27 -29.94 11.16
N THR A 15 7.47 -29.93 11.75
CA THR A 15 7.66 -29.70 13.20
C THR A 15 7.47 -28.24 13.59
N LEU A 16 6.57 -28.00 14.55
CA LEU A 16 6.35 -26.72 15.21
C LEU A 16 6.80 -26.81 16.69
N GLU A 17 7.55 -25.81 17.14
CA GLU A 17 8.11 -25.71 18.49
C GLU A 17 7.60 -24.46 19.21
N LEU A 18 7.23 -24.60 20.49
CA LEU A 18 6.89 -23.49 21.41
C LEU A 18 7.83 -23.55 22.63
N GLU A 19 8.72 -22.57 22.80
CA GLU A 19 9.70 -22.48 23.91
C GLU A 19 9.35 -21.33 24.87
N THR A 20 9.41 -21.56 26.18
CA THR A 20 9.34 -20.50 27.21
C THR A 20 10.34 -20.70 28.37
N GLY A 21 10.38 -19.74 29.31
CA GLY A 21 11.21 -19.79 30.53
C GLY A 21 12.65 -19.27 30.37
N LYS A 22 13.05 -18.89 29.15
CA LYS A 22 14.42 -18.46 28.77
C LYS A 22 14.49 -16.98 28.40
N ILE A 23 13.75 -16.56 27.38
CA ILE A 23 13.76 -15.19 26.83
C ILE A 23 12.65 -14.33 27.47
N ALA A 24 12.86 -13.01 27.54
CA ALA A 24 11.87 -11.99 27.93
C ALA A 24 11.08 -12.24 29.25
N ARG A 25 11.68 -12.95 30.20
CA ARG A 25 11.07 -13.45 31.46
C ARG A 25 10.46 -12.40 32.42
N GLN A 26 10.57 -11.10 32.12
CA GLN A 26 9.92 -10.02 32.86
C GLN A 26 8.51 -9.71 32.36
N ALA A 27 8.13 -10.17 31.16
CA ALA A 27 6.79 -10.03 30.64
C ALA A 27 5.78 -10.93 31.38
N ASP A 28 4.49 -10.61 31.29
CA ASP A 28 3.43 -11.51 31.77
C ASP A 28 3.48 -12.84 31.03
N ALA A 29 3.84 -12.85 29.74
CA ALA A 29 4.34 -14.05 29.07
C ALA A 29 5.33 -13.74 27.94
N ALA A 30 6.11 -14.76 27.60
CA ALA A 30 6.95 -14.79 26.41
C ALA A 30 6.99 -16.23 25.86
N VAL A 31 6.74 -16.39 24.57
CA VAL A 31 6.87 -17.66 23.84
C VAL A 31 7.71 -17.39 22.59
N VAL A 32 8.74 -18.22 22.38
CA VAL A 32 9.41 -18.32 21.09
C VAL A 32 8.72 -19.42 20.32
N VAL A 33 8.17 -19.09 19.16
CA VAL A 33 7.59 -20.05 18.21
C VAL A 33 8.57 -20.27 17.06
N LYS A 34 8.77 -21.52 16.67
CA LYS A 34 9.71 -21.92 15.62
C LYS A 34 9.12 -22.99 14.71
N MET A 35 9.30 -22.84 13.41
CA MET A 35 8.92 -23.81 12.38
C MET A 35 9.89 -23.67 11.20
N GLY A 36 10.56 -24.76 10.82
CA GLY A 36 11.72 -24.69 9.91
C GLY A 36 12.81 -23.75 10.45
N GLY A 37 13.32 -22.87 9.59
CA GLY A 37 14.22 -21.78 9.96
C GLY A 37 13.52 -20.50 10.46
N THR A 38 12.19 -20.38 10.37
CA THR A 38 11.47 -19.20 10.87
C THR A 38 11.30 -19.28 12.39
N VAL A 39 11.64 -18.18 13.06
CA VAL A 39 11.57 -18.03 14.53
C VAL A 39 10.99 -16.67 14.88
N VAL A 40 9.93 -16.65 15.68
CA VAL A 40 9.28 -15.41 16.17
C VAL A 40 9.25 -15.42 17.69
N LEU A 41 9.69 -14.32 18.32
CA LEU A 41 9.47 -14.06 19.74
C LEU A 41 8.15 -13.30 19.91
N CYS A 42 7.19 -13.92 20.60
CA CYS A 42 5.91 -13.32 20.97
C CYS A 42 5.90 -13.02 22.48
N THR A 43 5.71 -11.77 22.86
CA THR A 43 5.59 -11.35 24.27
C THR A 43 4.26 -10.67 24.54
N VAL A 44 3.78 -10.81 25.77
CA VAL A 44 2.53 -10.21 26.26
C VAL A 44 2.78 -9.55 27.60
N VAL A 45 2.31 -8.30 27.74
CA VAL A 45 2.33 -7.54 29.00
C VAL A 45 0.95 -6.92 29.21
N GLY A 46 0.41 -7.02 30.42
CA GLY A 46 -0.82 -6.36 30.83
C GLY A 46 -0.59 -5.42 32.00
N ASN A 47 -1.24 -4.25 31.98
CA ASN A 47 -1.28 -3.38 33.16
C ASN A 47 -2.27 -3.95 34.19
N LYS A 48 -1.77 -4.40 35.35
CA LYS A 48 -2.57 -4.95 36.46
C LYS A 48 -3.65 -4.02 37.00
N LYS A 49 -3.53 -2.71 36.77
CA LYS A 49 -4.56 -1.71 37.06
C LYS A 49 -5.17 -1.19 35.75
N GLN A 50 -6.49 -1.16 35.69
CA GLN A 50 -7.22 -0.35 34.70
C GLN A 50 -6.89 1.14 34.90
N LYS A 51 -6.85 1.90 33.82
CA LYS A 51 -6.76 3.37 33.87
C LYS A 51 -8.16 3.94 34.10
N GLU A 52 -8.28 4.86 35.05
CA GLU A 52 -9.52 5.61 35.29
C GLU A 52 -9.93 6.40 34.02
N GLY A 53 -11.23 6.57 33.80
CA GLY A 53 -11.76 7.33 32.66
C GLY A 53 -11.82 6.62 31.31
N ILE A 54 -11.45 5.32 31.22
CA ILE A 54 -11.46 4.56 29.95
C ILE A 54 -12.78 3.80 29.73
N ASP A 55 -13.36 3.95 28.53
CA ASP A 55 -14.57 3.28 28.05
C ASP A 55 -14.33 2.19 26.96
N PHE A 56 -13.06 1.94 26.59
CA PHE A 56 -12.67 0.99 25.54
C PHE A 56 -11.54 0.04 25.99
N PHE A 57 -11.43 -1.13 25.36
CA PHE A 57 -10.35 -2.09 25.67
C PHE A 57 -9.02 -1.71 25.00
N PRO A 58 -7.96 -1.32 25.75
CA PRO A 58 -6.69 -0.83 25.18
C PRO A 58 -5.73 -1.97 24.81
N LEU A 59 -6.17 -2.89 23.96
CA LEU A 59 -5.30 -3.88 23.31
C LEU A 59 -4.51 -3.23 22.18
N THR A 60 -3.18 -3.34 22.24
CA THR A 60 -2.24 -2.94 21.18
C THR A 60 -1.38 -4.12 20.74
N VAL A 61 -1.54 -4.58 19.50
CA VAL A 61 -0.64 -5.56 18.88
C VAL A 61 0.44 -4.88 18.04
N ASN A 62 1.69 -5.36 18.11
CA ASN A 62 2.83 -4.93 17.32
C ASN A 62 3.59 -6.15 16.75
N TYR A 63 3.27 -6.57 15.53
CA TYR A 63 4.19 -7.40 14.75
C TYR A 63 5.32 -6.52 14.20
N GLN A 64 6.53 -7.07 14.17
CA GLN A 64 7.73 -6.39 13.70
C GLN A 64 8.68 -7.33 12.96
N GLU A 65 9.19 -6.86 11.83
CA GLU A 65 10.25 -7.52 11.07
C GLU A 65 11.61 -6.93 11.44
N LYS A 66 12.67 -7.71 11.22
CA LYS A 66 14.05 -7.30 11.45
C LYS A 66 14.91 -7.88 10.33
N PHE A 67 15.66 -7.04 9.61
CA PHE A 67 16.40 -7.51 8.43
C PHE A 67 17.53 -8.49 8.78
N TYR A 68 18.00 -8.50 10.04
CA TYR A 68 18.91 -9.54 10.53
C TYR A 68 18.31 -10.95 10.50
N ALA A 69 16.97 -11.11 10.48
CA ALA A 69 16.30 -12.40 10.38
C ALA A 69 16.59 -13.12 9.05
N ILE A 70 17.02 -12.37 8.03
CA ILE A 70 17.53 -12.87 6.73
C ILE A 70 19.00 -12.47 6.50
N GLY A 71 19.75 -12.16 7.57
CA GLY A 71 21.16 -11.76 7.51
C GLY A 71 21.46 -10.43 6.80
N LYS A 72 20.44 -9.59 6.55
CA LYS A 72 20.54 -8.38 5.73
C LYS A 72 20.60 -7.09 6.56
N ILE A 73 21.18 -6.03 5.99
CA ILE A 73 21.12 -4.66 6.51
C ILE A 73 20.01 -3.91 5.73
N PRO A 74 19.10 -3.15 6.38
CA PRO A 74 18.03 -2.43 5.69
C PRO A 74 18.52 -1.51 4.57
N GLY A 75 17.84 -1.49 3.43
CA GLY A 75 18.23 -0.70 2.25
C GLY A 75 18.16 0.81 2.45
N GLY A 76 17.24 1.28 3.31
CA GLY A 76 17.03 2.71 3.60
C GLY A 76 18.27 3.48 4.10
N PHE A 77 18.24 4.80 3.97
CA PHE A 77 19.38 5.69 4.25
C PHE A 77 20.00 5.48 5.64
N ASN A 78 19.17 5.35 6.69
CA ASN A 78 19.59 5.21 8.08
C ASN A 78 20.10 3.80 8.45
N LYS A 79 20.07 2.81 7.53
CA LYS A 79 20.49 1.40 7.76
C LYS A 79 19.87 0.75 9.01
N ARG A 80 18.62 1.12 9.31
CA ARG A 80 17.84 0.69 10.48
C ARG A 80 16.35 0.72 10.15
N GLU A 81 15.60 -0.24 10.67
CA GLU A 81 14.14 -0.26 10.66
C GLU A 81 13.58 0.98 11.39
N SER A 82 12.49 1.57 10.89
CA SER A 82 12.02 2.89 11.35
C SER A 82 10.52 2.90 11.69
N LYS A 83 9.67 3.49 10.84
CA LYS A 83 8.22 3.30 10.93
C LYS A 83 7.88 1.86 10.51
N PRO A 84 6.79 1.26 11.04
CA PRO A 84 6.29 0.00 10.52
C PRO A 84 5.98 0.09 9.02
N SER A 85 6.29 -0.99 8.30
CA SER A 85 5.89 -1.22 6.93
C SER A 85 4.37 -1.45 6.80
N GLU A 86 3.89 -1.48 5.57
CA GLU A 86 2.51 -1.90 5.26
C GLU A 86 2.28 -3.34 5.75
N HIS A 87 3.21 -4.26 5.45
CA HIS A 87 3.10 -5.66 5.86
C HIS A 87 3.07 -5.83 7.38
N GLU A 88 3.98 -5.17 8.12
CA GLU A 88 3.96 -5.21 9.59
C GLU A 88 2.65 -4.67 10.18
N THR A 89 2.09 -3.63 9.55
CA THR A 89 0.80 -3.04 9.95
C THR A 89 -0.37 -3.99 9.69
N LEU A 90 -0.33 -4.72 8.57
CA LEU A 90 -1.34 -5.71 8.19
C LEU A 90 -1.28 -6.94 9.08
N VAL A 91 -0.10 -7.51 9.32
CA VAL A 91 0.07 -8.67 10.23
C VAL A 91 -0.27 -8.29 11.67
N SER A 92 0.06 -7.07 12.11
CA SER A 92 -0.42 -6.55 13.41
C SER A 92 -1.94 -6.55 13.53
N ARG A 93 -2.69 -6.28 12.44
CA ARG A 93 -4.17 -6.39 12.42
C ARG A 93 -4.65 -7.83 12.34
N LEU A 94 -3.95 -8.68 11.59
CA LEU A 94 -4.25 -10.10 11.42
C LEU A 94 -4.20 -10.85 12.76
N ILE A 95 -3.27 -10.48 13.64
CA ILE A 95 -3.15 -11.01 15.00
C ILE A 95 -4.20 -10.37 15.94
N ASP A 96 -4.45 -9.06 15.84
CA ASP A 96 -5.38 -8.32 16.70
C ASP A 96 -6.84 -8.82 16.57
N ARG A 97 -7.31 -9.04 15.33
CA ARG A 97 -8.71 -9.38 15.01
C ARG A 97 -9.26 -10.62 15.75
N PRO A 98 -8.68 -11.83 15.64
CA PRO A 98 -9.20 -13.02 16.32
C PRO A 98 -8.92 -13.02 17.83
N ILE A 99 -7.96 -12.24 18.32
CA ILE A 99 -7.60 -12.18 19.74
C ILE A 99 -8.51 -11.22 20.52
N ARG A 100 -8.92 -10.10 19.91
CA ARG A 100 -9.74 -9.05 20.55
C ARG A 100 -11.08 -9.51 21.13
N PRO A 101 -11.91 -10.37 20.49
CA PRO A 101 -13.21 -10.78 21.04
C PRO A 101 -13.11 -11.77 22.21
N LEU A 102 -11.93 -12.34 22.47
CA LEU A 102 -11.71 -13.35 23.51
C LEU A 102 -11.23 -12.78 24.86
N PHE A 103 -11.30 -11.46 25.03
CA PHE A 103 -11.17 -10.81 26.33
C PHE A 103 -12.56 -10.60 26.94
N PRO A 104 -12.76 -10.87 28.26
CA PRO A 104 -14.07 -10.71 28.89
C PRO A 104 -14.66 -9.30 28.75
N GLN A 105 -15.97 -9.21 28.53
CA GLN A 105 -16.67 -7.93 28.45
C GLN A 105 -16.46 -7.10 29.73
N GLY A 106 -16.06 -5.84 29.57
CA GLY A 106 -15.70 -4.94 30.68
C GLY A 106 -14.22 -5.00 31.10
N PHE A 107 -13.38 -5.86 30.51
CA PHE A 107 -11.94 -5.86 30.74
C PHE A 107 -11.27 -4.70 29.98
N TYR A 108 -11.00 -3.59 30.67
CA TYR A 108 -10.35 -2.40 30.10
C TYR A 108 -8.92 -2.15 30.62
N ASN A 109 -8.28 -3.17 31.17
CA ASN A 109 -6.84 -3.15 31.42
C ASN A 109 -6.08 -3.05 30.08
N GLU A 110 -5.04 -2.22 30.04
CA GLU A 110 -4.20 -2.05 28.85
C GLU A 110 -3.32 -3.30 28.64
N VAL A 111 -3.33 -3.85 27.43
CA VAL A 111 -2.58 -5.06 27.05
C VAL A 111 -1.76 -4.79 25.80
N GLN A 112 -0.45 -5.08 25.85
CA GLN A 112 0.42 -5.03 24.69
C GLN A 112 0.89 -6.44 24.31
N ILE A 113 0.79 -6.75 23.01
CA ILE A 113 1.34 -7.95 22.40
C ILE A 113 2.42 -7.52 21.40
N VAL A 114 3.62 -8.09 21.49
CA VAL A 114 4.72 -7.80 20.56
C VAL A 114 5.24 -9.11 19.95
N CYS A 115 5.15 -9.22 18.62
CA CYS A 115 5.66 -10.35 17.84
C CYS A 115 6.87 -9.84 17.04
N THR A 116 8.07 -10.36 17.31
CA THR A 116 9.30 -9.95 16.60
C THR A 116 9.88 -11.14 15.87
N VAL A 117 10.00 -11.04 14.54
CA VAL A 117 10.69 -12.06 13.73
C VAL A 117 12.20 -11.97 14.01
N LEU A 118 12.78 -13.09 14.45
CA LEU A 118 14.19 -13.21 14.83
C LEU A 118 15.04 -13.95 13.78
N SER A 119 14.40 -14.88 13.06
CA SER A 119 14.94 -15.66 11.94
C SER A 119 13.79 -15.91 10.98
N TYR A 120 14.04 -15.91 9.66
CA TYR A 120 13.01 -16.12 8.65
C TYR A 120 13.49 -17.06 7.54
N ASP A 121 12.59 -17.95 7.15
CA ASP A 121 12.72 -19.00 6.17
C ASP A 121 11.50 -18.92 5.25
N THR A 122 11.73 -18.90 3.93
CA THR A 122 10.69 -18.70 2.91
C THR A 122 9.65 -19.81 2.86
N ASP A 123 9.96 -20.96 3.46
CA ASP A 123 9.07 -22.12 3.53
C ASP A 123 8.01 -21.98 4.65
N TYR A 124 8.20 -21.06 5.60
CA TYR A 124 7.39 -20.94 6.82
C TYR A 124 7.07 -19.48 7.16
N GLU A 125 5.89 -19.04 6.75
CA GLU A 125 5.44 -17.65 6.90
C GLU A 125 5.25 -17.22 8.37
N ALA A 126 5.85 -16.09 8.73
CA ALA A 126 5.92 -15.63 10.11
C ALA A 126 4.60 -15.08 10.67
N ASP A 127 3.59 -14.82 9.84
CA ASP A 127 2.30 -14.26 10.25
C ASP A 127 1.42 -15.28 10.97
N VAL A 128 1.23 -16.47 10.38
CA VAL A 128 0.52 -17.61 11.00
C VAL A 128 1.21 -18.02 12.30
N LEU A 129 2.55 -18.11 12.29
CA LEU A 129 3.34 -18.40 13.49
C LEU A 129 3.16 -17.32 14.56
N SER A 130 3.10 -16.04 14.19
CA SER A 130 2.87 -14.95 15.15
C SER A 130 1.50 -15.02 15.83
N ILE A 131 0.44 -15.45 15.13
CA ILE A 131 -0.89 -15.66 15.75
C ILE A 131 -0.80 -16.78 16.80
N ILE A 132 -0.18 -17.91 16.43
CA ILE A 132 0.02 -19.07 17.32
C ILE A 132 0.87 -18.69 18.55
N GLY A 133 1.98 -17.98 18.35
CA GLY A 133 2.87 -17.54 19.43
C GLY A 133 2.24 -16.48 20.35
N ALA A 134 1.45 -15.54 19.79
CA ALA A 134 0.70 -14.56 20.58
C ALA A 134 -0.39 -15.23 21.43
N SER A 135 -1.13 -16.17 20.85
CA SER A 135 -2.14 -16.98 21.54
C SER A 135 -1.52 -17.83 22.66
N ALA A 136 -0.42 -18.52 22.38
CA ALA A 136 0.32 -19.29 23.38
C ALA A 136 0.81 -18.39 24.53
N ALA A 137 1.38 -17.22 24.22
CA ALA A 137 1.82 -16.26 25.23
C ALA A 137 0.64 -15.73 26.07
N LEU A 138 -0.47 -15.33 25.46
CA LEU A 138 -1.68 -14.92 26.19
C LEU A 138 -2.14 -16.01 27.16
N THR A 139 -2.29 -17.24 26.66
CA THR A 139 -2.82 -18.37 27.43
C THR A 139 -1.96 -18.70 28.66
N ILE A 140 -0.63 -18.56 28.58
CA ILE A 140 0.27 -18.81 29.73
C ILE A 140 0.48 -17.59 30.65
N SER A 141 -0.03 -16.41 30.29
CA SER A 141 0.21 -15.15 31.02
C SER A 141 -0.61 -14.97 32.31
N GLY A 142 -1.73 -15.71 32.42
CA GLY A 142 -2.75 -15.53 33.45
C GLY A 142 -3.67 -14.31 33.25
N ILE A 143 -3.42 -13.47 32.23
CA ILE A 143 -4.35 -12.39 31.83
C ILE A 143 -5.69 -13.02 31.41
N PRO A 144 -6.86 -12.44 31.74
CA PRO A 144 -8.15 -13.00 31.35
C PRO A 144 -8.29 -13.07 29.82
N PHE A 145 -8.29 -14.30 29.30
CA PHE A 145 -8.37 -14.65 27.89
C PHE A 145 -9.13 -15.98 27.82
N THR A 146 -10.24 -16.04 27.08
CA THR A 146 -11.26 -17.10 27.28
C THR A 146 -10.85 -18.47 26.75
N GLU A 147 -10.20 -18.53 25.59
CA GLU A 147 -9.69 -19.77 24.99
C GLU A 147 -8.56 -19.49 23.97
N PRO A 148 -7.62 -20.42 23.76
CA PRO A 148 -6.55 -20.23 22.79
C PRO A 148 -7.03 -20.24 21.33
N VAL A 149 -6.50 -19.29 20.56
CA VAL A 149 -6.63 -19.21 19.10
C VAL A 149 -5.51 -20.00 18.42
N ALA A 150 -5.78 -20.55 17.24
CA ALA A 150 -4.74 -20.90 16.27
C ALA A 150 -5.13 -20.45 14.86
N ALA A 151 -4.22 -20.62 13.89
CA ALA A 151 -4.39 -20.17 12.52
C ALA A 151 -3.77 -21.14 11.50
N THR A 152 -4.23 -21.06 10.25
CA THR A 152 -3.65 -21.71 9.07
C THR A 152 -3.59 -20.74 7.91
N ARG A 153 -2.67 -20.96 6.97
CA ARG A 153 -2.81 -20.50 5.59
C ARG A 153 -3.25 -21.67 4.71
N VAL A 154 -4.20 -21.44 3.83
CA VAL A 154 -4.78 -22.44 2.91
C VAL A 154 -4.58 -21.94 1.48
N GLY A 155 -3.91 -22.77 0.69
CA GLY A 155 -3.73 -22.63 -0.76
C GLY A 155 -4.71 -23.48 -1.55
N TYR A 156 -4.81 -23.22 -2.85
CA TYR A 156 -5.53 -24.06 -3.80
C TYR A 156 -4.67 -24.25 -5.05
N ILE A 157 -4.13 -25.47 -5.22
CA ILE A 157 -3.13 -25.83 -6.25
C ILE A 157 -3.58 -27.17 -6.86
N ASP A 158 -3.57 -27.27 -8.19
CA ASP A 158 -3.98 -28.48 -8.95
C ASP A 158 -5.30 -29.12 -8.46
N GLY A 159 -6.29 -28.26 -8.15
CA GLY A 159 -7.62 -28.65 -7.68
C GLY A 159 -7.69 -29.12 -6.22
N LYS A 160 -6.66 -28.87 -5.40
CA LYS A 160 -6.54 -29.39 -4.02
C LYS A 160 -6.19 -28.29 -3.02
N PHE A 161 -6.72 -28.41 -1.81
CA PHE A 161 -6.31 -27.56 -0.69
C PHE A 161 -4.91 -27.92 -0.19
N VAL A 162 -4.04 -26.92 -0.07
CA VAL A 162 -2.66 -27.05 0.43
C VAL A 162 -2.52 -26.31 1.75
N LEU A 163 -2.06 -27.00 2.79
CA LEU A 163 -1.86 -26.41 4.12
C LEU A 163 -0.50 -25.72 4.22
N ASN A 164 -0.50 -24.46 4.67
CA ASN A 164 0.69 -23.65 4.92
C ASN A 164 1.66 -23.69 3.74
N GLN A 165 1.11 -23.31 2.57
CA GLN A 165 1.85 -23.05 1.33
C GLN A 165 2.96 -22.01 1.55
N THR A 166 4.08 -22.20 0.86
CA THR A 166 5.23 -21.28 0.86
C THR A 166 4.88 -19.94 0.20
N TYR A 167 5.73 -18.94 0.41
CA TYR A 167 5.58 -17.64 -0.27
C TYR A 167 5.60 -17.80 -1.80
N GLU A 168 6.47 -18.64 -2.35
CA GLU A 168 6.60 -18.81 -3.80
C GLU A 168 5.39 -19.51 -4.43
N GLU A 169 4.87 -20.57 -3.79
CA GLU A 169 3.62 -21.22 -4.21
C GLU A 169 2.44 -20.23 -4.21
N THR A 170 2.37 -19.39 -3.17
CA THR A 170 1.36 -18.31 -3.02
C THR A 170 1.46 -17.28 -4.16
N LYS A 171 2.65 -17.07 -4.75
CA LYS A 171 2.86 -16.07 -5.82
C LYS A 171 2.73 -16.61 -7.23
N THR A 172 3.04 -17.89 -7.43
CA THR A 172 3.22 -18.46 -8.78
C THR A 172 2.05 -19.34 -9.22
N ILE A 173 1.72 -20.37 -8.44
CA ILE A 173 0.84 -21.47 -8.87
C ILE A 173 -0.48 -21.55 -8.11
N SER A 174 -0.59 -20.97 -6.91
CA SER A 174 -1.82 -21.06 -6.11
C SER A 174 -2.91 -20.09 -6.57
N ASP A 175 -4.15 -20.57 -6.61
CA ASP A 175 -5.36 -19.79 -6.93
C ASP A 175 -6.03 -19.20 -5.67
N LEU A 176 -5.49 -19.50 -4.48
CA LEU A 176 -5.98 -19.04 -3.18
C LEU A 176 -4.83 -18.65 -2.25
N ASP A 177 -4.95 -17.48 -1.62
CA ASP A 177 -4.18 -17.08 -0.44
C ASP A 177 -5.19 -16.77 0.66
N LEU A 178 -5.54 -17.77 1.48
CA LEU A 178 -6.52 -17.62 2.56
C LEU A 178 -5.87 -17.88 3.91
N ILE A 179 -5.97 -16.92 4.82
CA ILE A 179 -5.64 -17.13 6.24
C ILE A 179 -6.95 -17.21 7.01
N VAL A 180 -7.11 -18.30 7.77
CA VAL A 180 -8.22 -18.49 8.71
C VAL A 180 -7.66 -18.73 10.11
N SER A 181 -8.34 -18.17 11.09
CA SER A 181 -8.02 -18.35 12.51
C SER A 181 -9.28 -18.42 13.36
N GLY A 182 -9.17 -19.07 14.51
CA GLY A 182 -10.30 -19.30 15.39
C GLY A 182 -9.93 -20.19 16.56
N THR A 183 -10.97 -20.68 17.23
CA THR A 183 -10.90 -21.49 18.43
C THR A 183 -11.33 -22.93 18.14
N GLU A 184 -11.47 -23.76 19.17
CA GLU A 184 -11.96 -25.13 19.01
C GLU A 184 -13.38 -25.16 18.44
N SER A 185 -14.22 -24.21 18.86
CA SER A 185 -15.66 -24.21 18.54
C SER A 185 -16.08 -23.29 17.38
N SER A 186 -15.26 -22.29 17.01
CA SER A 186 -15.63 -21.30 16.00
C SER A 186 -14.45 -20.81 15.17
N VAL A 187 -14.71 -20.47 13.90
CA VAL A 187 -13.88 -19.51 13.17
C VAL A 187 -14.09 -18.13 13.79
N LEU A 188 -13.03 -17.33 13.91
CA LEU A 188 -13.09 -15.94 14.39
C LEU A 188 -12.67 -14.92 13.34
N MET A 189 -11.73 -15.26 12.46
CA MET A 189 -11.25 -14.33 11.44
C MET A 189 -10.83 -15.07 10.17
N VAL A 190 -11.24 -14.52 9.02
CA VAL A 190 -10.77 -14.88 7.68
C VAL A 190 -10.24 -13.63 6.97
N GLU A 191 -9.16 -13.79 6.22
CA GLU A 191 -8.60 -12.80 5.29
C GLU A 191 -8.09 -13.55 4.05
N SER A 192 -8.56 -13.22 2.85
CA SER A 192 -8.10 -13.91 1.64
C SER A 192 -8.03 -13.09 0.36
N ALA A 193 -7.25 -13.61 -0.59
CA ALA A 193 -7.29 -13.27 -2.01
C ALA A 193 -7.47 -14.56 -2.83
N ALA A 194 -8.24 -14.51 -3.92
CA ALA A 194 -8.58 -15.68 -4.74
C ALA A 194 -8.67 -15.32 -6.24
N LYS A 195 -8.49 -16.31 -7.13
CA LYS A 195 -8.62 -16.14 -8.59
C LYS A 195 -10.00 -16.59 -9.09
N GLU A 196 -11.03 -15.80 -8.82
CA GLU A 196 -12.44 -16.07 -9.22
C GLU A 196 -13.01 -17.42 -8.71
N LEU A 197 -12.68 -17.84 -7.47
CA LEU A 197 -13.15 -19.11 -6.90
C LEU A 197 -14.61 -19.04 -6.40
N SER A 198 -15.34 -20.16 -6.42
CA SER A 198 -16.75 -20.21 -6.00
C SER A 198 -16.94 -20.04 -4.48
N GLU A 199 -18.12 -19.57 -4.09
CA GLU A 199 -18.56 -19.47 -2.69
C GLU A 199 -18.42 -20.81 -1.93
N GLU A 200 -18.62 -21.93 -2.63
CA GLU A 200 -18.51 -23.28 -2.07
C GLU A 200 -17.04 -23.67 -1.79
N LEU A 201 -16.13 -23.50 -2.78
CA LEU A 201 -14.70 -23.75 -2.59
C LEU A 201 -14.08 -22.83 -1.52
N MET A 202 -14.55 -21.59 -1.43
CA MET A 202 -14.11 -20.64 -0.40
C MET A 202 -14.57 -21.07 1.01
N LEU A 203 -15.77 -21.64 1.14
CA LEU A 203 -16.26 -22.18 2.41
C LEU A 203 -15.53 -23.47 2.78
N GLU A 204 -15.32 -24.39 1.83
CA GLU A 204 -14.52 -25.61 2.03
C GLU A 204 -13.10 -25.28 2.49
N ALA A 205 -12.46 -24.25 1.92
CA ALA A 205 -11.14 -23.79 2.35
C ALA A 205 -11.11 -23.29 3.80
N VAL A 206 -12.15 -22.55 4.23
CA VAL A 206 -12.31 -22.08 5.62
C VAL A 206 -12.49 -23.27 6.57
N MET A 207 -13.33 -24.23 6.23
CA MET A 207 -13.58 -25.42 7.07
C MET A 207 -12.38 -26.37 7.12
N PHE A 208 -11.67 -26.54 6.00
CA PHE A 208 -10.39 -27.24 5.94
C PHE A 208 -9.37 -26.57 6.87
N GLY A 209 -9.19 -25.25 6.77
CA GLY A 209 -8.25 -24.49 7.58
C GLY A 209 -8.59 -24.51 9.08
N HIS A 210 -9.88 -24.45 9.45
CA HIS A 210 -10.35 -24.59 10.83
C HIS A 210 -10.02 -25.96 11.42
N LYS A 211 -10.26 -27.04 10.66
CA LYS A 211 -9.91 -28.41 11.05
C LYS A 211 -8.40 -28.58 11.22
N GLN A 212 -7.59 -27.99 10.36
CA GLN A 212 -6.14 -28.18 10.33
C GLN A 212 -5.37 -27.46 11.46
N PHE A 213 -5.95 -26.46 12.15
CA PHE A 213 -5.31 -25.87 13.35
C PHE A 213 -5.71 -26.50 14.69
N GLN A 214 -6.68 -27.41 14.74
CA GLN A 214 -7.13 -28.03 16.00
C GLN A 214 -6.01 -28.70 16.83
N PRO A 215 -5.02 -29.41 16.23
CA PRO A 215 -3.88 -29.96 16.98
C PRO A 215 -3.04 -28.86 17.68
N ILE A 216 -2.99 -27.66 17.10
CA ILE A 216 -2.23 -26.53 17.65
C ILE A 216 -2.95 -25.94 18.87
N ILE A 217 -4.28 -25.79 18.80
CA ILE A 217 -5.11 -25.35 19.93
C ILE A 217 -4.94 -26.30 21.11
N GLN A 218 -5.05 -27.60 20.87
CA GLN A 218 -4.85 -28.63 21.90
C GLN A 218 -3.44 -28.58 22.49
N ALA A 219 -2.40 -28.44 21.66
CA ALA A 219 -1.03 -28.33 22.14
C ALA A 219 -0.77 -27.05 22.97
N ILE A 220 -1.44 -25.93 22.67
CA ILE A 220 -1.40 -24.70 23.49
C ILE A 220 -2.08 -24.95 24.84
N LYS A 221 -3.25 -25.62 24.88
CA LYS A 221 -3.94 -25.99 26.13
C LYS A 221 -3.04 -26.86 27.02
N GLU A 222 -2.39 -27.87 26.44
CA GLU A 222 -1.45 -28.75 27.16
C GLU A 222 -0.20 -28.01 27.66
N PHE A 223 0.38 -27.12 26.85
CA PHE A 223 1.51 -26.28 27.25
C PHE A 223 1.14 -25.35 28.41
N ALA A 224 -0.05 -24.73 28.35
CA ALA A 224 -0.56 -23.88 29.42
C ALA A 224 -0.83 -24.64 30.73
N ALA A 225 -1.26 -25.91 30.66
CA ALA A 225 -1.39 -26.77 31.84
C ALA A 225 -0.04 -27.09 32.52
N GLU A 226 1.08 -27.06 31.77
CA GLU A 226 2.43 -27.29 32.30
C GLU A 226 3.11 -26.01 32.84
N VAL A 227 2.92 -24.86 32.16
CA VAL A 227 3.72 -23.64 32.39
C VAL A 227 2.93 -22.37 32.72
N GLY A 228 1.59 -22.44 32.70
CA GLY A 228 0.71 -21.28 32.89
C GLY A 228 0.90 -20.57 34.24
N LYS A 229 0.95 -19.24 34.19
CA LYS A 229 0.91 -18.42 35.42
C LYS A 229 -0.51 -18.44 36.01
N PRO A 230 -0.66 -18.24 37.33
CA PRO A 230 -1.97 -18.11 37.97
C PRO A 230 -2.83 -17.03 37.29
N ALA A 231 -4.10 -17.37 37.07
CA ALA A 231 -5.08 -16.45 36.51
C ALA A 231 -5.21 -15.18 37.37
N TRP A 232 -5.44 -14.05 36.71
CA TRP A 232 -5.65 -12.78 37.41
C TRP A 232 -7.04 -12.74 38.05
N GLU A 233 -7.09 -12.42 39.34
CA GLU A 233 -8.33 -11.98 39.97
C GLU A 233 -8.77 -10.65 39.33
N VAL A 234 -9.92 -10.68 38.63
CA VAL A 234 -10.52 -9.50 38.00
C VAL A 234 -11.99 -9.43 38.41
N SER A 235 -12.33 -8.37 39.13
CA SER A 235 -13.69 -8.03 39.51
C SER A 235 -14.42 -7.36 38.35
N LEU A 236 -15.03 -8.17 37.48
CA LEU A 236 -16.06 -7.68 36.56
C LEU A 236 -17.21 -7.13 37.41
N VAL A 237 -17.54 -5.85 37.24
CA VAL A 237 -18.53 -5.18 38.09
C VAL A 237 -19.91 -5.31 37.46
N ASP A 238 -20.85 -5.91 38.19
CA ASP A 238 -22.25 -5.94 37.79
C ASP A 238 -22.83 -4.51 37.68
N ASN A 239 -23.57 -4.27 36.61
CA ASN A 239 -24.24 -3.00 36.30
C ASN A 239 -25.75 -3.19 36.07
N SER A 240 -26.30 -4.37 36.34
CA SER A 240 -27.70 -4.74 36.08
C SER A 240 -28.75 -3.76 36.63
N GLU A 241 -28.50 -3.14 37.79
CA GLU A 241 -29.35 -2.08 38.36
C GLU A 241 -29.33 -0.78 37.52
N ILE A 242 -28.18 -0.46 36.91
CA ILE A 242 -28.00 0.70 36.02
C ILE A 242 -28.66 0.41 34.67
N ASP A 243 -28.47 -0.80 34.11
CA ASP A 243 -29.13 -1.24 32.88
C ASP A 243 -30.66 -1.13 33.01
N ALA A 244 -31.22 -1.58 34.14
CA ALA A 244 -32.65 -1.47 34.44
C ALA A 244 -33.15 -0.01 34.56
N LYS A 245 -32.35 0.89 35.16
CA LYS A 245 -32.66 2.32 35.26
C LYS A 245 -32.62 3.00 33.90
N VAL A 246 -31.57 2.75 33.11
CA VAL A 246 -31.42 3.29 31.74
C VAL A 246 -32.57 2.83 30.85
N LYS A 247 -32.88 1.54 30.84
CA LYS A 247 -34.01 0.97 30.07
C LYS A 247 -35.33 1.66 30.39
N LYS A 248 -35.64 1.83 31.67
CA LYS A 248 -36.87 2.50 32.14
C LYS A 248 -37.00 3.97 31.68
N LEU A 249 -35.88 4.69 31.54
CA LEU A 249 -35.86 6.10 31.12
C LEU A 249 -35.82 6.27 29.60
N ALA A 250 -35.04 5.44 28.90
CA ALA A 250 -34.69 5.65 27.49
C ALA A 250 -35.57 4.88 26.50
N GLU A 251 -36.02 3.66 26.83
CA GLU A 251 -36.50 2.68 25.84
C GLU A 251 -37.57 3.22 24.87
N LYS A 252 -38.55 3.96 25.40
CA LYS A 252 -39.65 4.52 24.58
C LYS A 252 -39.18 5.57 23.58
N GLU A 253 -38.30 6.47 24.02
CA GLU A 253 -37.82 7.60 23.21
C GLU A 253 -36.73 7.13 22.24
N LEU A 254 -35.90 6.17 22.67
CA LEU A 254 -34.89 5.53 21.82
C LEU A 254 -35.53 4.70 20.69
N LYS A 255 -36.64 3.98 20.95
CA LYS A 255 -37.45 3.35 19.89
C LYS A 255 -38.00 4.37 18.88
N ALA A 256 -38.39 5.57 19.34
CA ALA A 256 -38.86 6.64 18.45
C ALA A 256 -37.70 7.33 17.68
N ALA A 257 -36.48 7.34 18.24
CA ALA A 257 -35.28 7.81 17.55
C ALA A 257 -34.84 6.85 16.44
N TYR A 258 -34.87 5.53 16.69
CA TYR A 258 -34.56 4.51 15.67
C TYR A 258 -35.60 4.37 14.54
N ALA A 259 -36.74 5.06 14.64
CA ALA A 259 -37.69 5.21 13.54
C ALA A 259 -37.30 6.33 12.55
N GLU A 260 -36.20 7.06 12.81
CA GLU A 260 -35.65 8.05 11.88
C GLU A 260 -34.65 7.40 10.91
N ILE A 261 -34.89 7.59 9.61
CA ILE A 261 -34.14 6.92 8.53
C ILE A 261 -32.82 7.64 8.28
N GLN A 262 -32.82 8.98 8.24
CA GLN A 262 -31.62 9.77 7.91
C GLN A 262 -30.64 9.78 9.10
N LYS A 263 -29.37 9.46 8.85
CA LYS A 263 -28.38 9.16 9.91
C LYS A 263 -28.14 10.30 10.89
N GLN A 264 -28.05 11.54 10.40
CA GLN A 264 -27.75 12.70 11.25
C GLN A 264 -28.93 13.06 12.14
N ALA A 265 -30.15 13.12 11.58
CA ALA A 265 -31.39 13.34 12.33
C ALA A 265 -31.68 12.22 13.34
N ARG A 266 -31.32 10.97 13.03
CA ARG A 266 -31.35 9.86 13.99
C ARG A 266 -30.34 10.09 15.13
N ASN A 267 -29.11 10.46 14.82
CA ASN A 267 -28.07 10.70 15.82
C ASN A 267 -28.42 11.90 16.73
N GLU A 268 -28.97 12.99 16.20
CA GLU A 268 -29.48 14.12 16.99
C GLU A 268 -30.55 13.68 18.00
N LYS A 269 -31.49 12.84 17.56
CA LYS A 269 -32.53 12.27 18.43
C LYS A 269 -31.95 11.32 19.48
N ILE A 270 -30.98 10.47 19.12
CA ILE A 270 -30.29 9.56 20.06
C ILE A 270 -29.54 10.36 21.12
N ASN A 271 -28.73 11.34 20.72
CA ASN A 271 -27.94 12.19 21.61
C ASN A 271 -28.84 12.94 22.61
N ALA A 272 -29.98 13.47 22.17
CA ALA A 272 -30.94 14.13 23.05
C ALA A 272 -31.56 13.20 24.11
N VAL A 273 -31.64 11.88 23.85
CA VAL A 273 -32.03 10.89 24.86
C VAL A 273 -30.83 10.50 25.75
N GLU A 274 -29.62 10.40 25.21
CA GLU A 274 -28.40 10.15 26.00
C GLU A 274 -28.16 11.29 27.01
N ASP A 275 -28.15 12.56 26.57
CA ASP A 275 -28.01 13.75 27.42
C ASP A 275 -29.03 13.76 28.58
N LYS A 276 -30.30 13.42 28.28
CA LYS A 276 -31.37 13.33 29.26
C LYS A 276 -31.15 12.21 30.27
N VAL A 277 -30.69 11.04 29.82
CA VAL A 277 -30.38 9.88 30.68
C VAL A 277 -29.16 10.17 31.55
N THR A 278 -28.12 10.79 31.00
CA THR A 278 -26.92 11.22 31.72
C THR A 278 -27.26 12.28 32.77
N ALA A 279 -28.06 13.30 32.44
CA ALA A 279 -28.48 14.31 33.41
C ALA A 279 -29.24 13.71 34.61
N GLU A 280 -30.16 12.77 34.36
CA GLU A 280 -30.92 12.14 35.43
C GLU A 280 -30.09 11.14 36.25
N LEU A 281 -29.32 10.25 35.60
CA LEU A 281 -28.62 9.18 36.31
C LEU A 281 -27.26 9.61 36.88
N VAL A 282 -26.51 10.45 36.16
CA VAL A 282 -25.19 10.93 36.61
C VAL A 282 -25.35 12.19 37.46
N THR A 283 -26.06 13.22 36.97
CA THR A 283 -26.13 14.51 37.68
C THR A 283 -27.10 14.49 38.87
N ASN A 284 -28.31 13.92 38.73
CA ASN A 284 -29.28 13.89 39.82
C ASN A 284 -29.10 12.70 40.77
N GLN A 285 -28.72 11.52 40.27
CA GLN A 285 -28.59 10.29 41.08
C GLN A 285 -27.14 9.89 41.42
N GLY A 286 -26.13 10.57 40.88
CA GLY A 286 -24.72 10.35 41.23
C GLY A 286 -24.12 9.02 40.74
N LEU A 287 -24.71 8.39 39.72
CA LEU A 287 -24.18 7.16 39.12
C LEU A 287 -22.98 7.46 38.20
N ASP A 288 -22.12 6.47 38.03
CA ASP A 288 -20.94 6.57 37.15
C ASP A 288 -21.32 6.75 35.67
N GLU A 289 -20.73 7.77 35.04
CA GLU A 289 -21.05 8.16 33.65
C GLU A 289 -20.70 7.08 32.63
N ILE A 290 -19.57 6.40 32.79
CA ILE A 290 -19.09 5.37 31.85
C ILE A 290 -20.04 4.17 31.91
N LYS A 291 -20.48 3.78 33.11
CA LYS A 291 -21.50 2.73 33.29
C LYS A 291 -22.85 3.11 32.70
N VAL A 292 -23.32 4.35 32.92
CA VAL A 292 -24.59 4.84 32.34
C VAL A 292 -24.53 4.84 30.81
N LYS A 293 -23.42 5.30 30.21
CA LYS A 293 -23.24 5.30 28.73
C LYS A 293 -23.04 3.90 28.16
N SER A 294 -22.39 3.00 28.89
CA SER A 294 -22.29 1.57 28.53
C SER A 294 -23.67 0.89 28.52
N ALA A 295 -24.46 1.08 29.58
CA ALA A 295 -25.84 0.61 29.68
C ALA A 295 -26.75 1.18 28.56
N PHE A 296 -26.55 2.44 28.17
CA PHE A 296 -27.27 3.05 27.05
C PHE A 296 -26.91 2.39 25.71
N LYS A 297 -25.62 2.14 25.45
CA LYS A 297 -25.14 1.41 24.26
C LYS A 297 -25.63 -0.05 24.23
N ASN A 298 -25.72 -0.73 25.38
CA ASN A 298 -26.33 -2.05 25.49
C ASN A 298 -27.82 -2.01 25.10
N LEU A 299 -28.58 -1.03 25.61
CA LEU A 299 -29.99 -0.86 25.24
C LEU A 299 -30.16 -0.56 23.73
N GLN A 300 -29.28 0.25 23.13
CA GLN A 300 -29.25 0.45 21.68
C GLN A 300 -29.05 -0.87 20.93
N LYS A 301 -28.10 -1.71 21.39
CA LYS A 301 -27.85 -3.04 20.83
C LYS A 301 -29.10 -3.92 20.88
N ASP A 302 -29.72 -4.06 22.05
CA ASP A 302 -30.91 -4.89 22.24
C ASP A 302 -32.07 -4.45 21.33
N LEU A 303 -32.34 -3.15 21.25
CA LEU A 303 -33.49 -2.63 20.51
C LEU A 303 -33.40 -2.86 19.00
N VAL A 304 -32.22 -2.62 18.41
CA VAL A 304 -31.99 -2.85 16.98
C VAL A 304 -32.07 -4.35 16.66
N ARG A 305 -31.41 -5.20 17.45
CA ARG A 305 -31.34 -6.65 17.21
C ARG A 305 -32.70 -7.32 17.28
N ASN A 306 -33.47 -7.05 18.33
CA ASN A 306 -34.81 -7.64 18.48
C ASN A 306 -35.76 -7.18 17.37
N ASN A 307 -35.69 -5.92 16.92
CA ASN A 307 -36.51 -5.45 15.79
C ASN A 307 -36.16 -6.17 14.47
N ILE A 308 -34.87 -6.41 14.22
CA ILE A 308 -34.42 -7.15 13.03
C ILE A 308 -34.85 -8.63 13.11
N LEU A 309 -34.73 -9.27 14.27
CA LEU A 309 -35.04 -10.70 14.44
C LEU A 309 -36.54 -11.02 14.52
N ASP A 310 -37.36 -10.15 15.11
CA ASP A 310 -38.79 -10.40 15.31
C ASP A 310 -39.67 -9.76 14.22
N ASN A 311 -39.31 -8.57 13.72
CA ASN A 311 -40.10 -7.82 12.73
C ASN A 311 -39.49 -7.85 11.33
N ASN A 312 -38.30 -8.45 11.13
CA ASN A 312 -37.59 -8.49 9.85
C ASN A 312 -37.34 -7.11 9.23
N GLN A 313 -37.20 -6.07 10.05
CA GLN A 313 -37.13 -4.66 9.65
C GLN A 313 -35.88 -3.98 10.22
N ARG A 314 -35.12 -3.30 9.35
CA ARG A 314 -33.88 -2.58 9.69
C ARG A 314 -34.14 -1.11 10.03
N ILE A 315 -33.10 -0.44 10.53
CA ILE A 315 -33.17 0.96 10.99
C ILE A 315 -33.61 1.92 9.87
N ASP A 316 -33.19 1.68 8.63
CA ASP A 316 -33.56 2.47 7.45
C ASP A 316 -34.84 1.96 6.75
N GLY A 317 -35.58 1.06 7.39
CA GLY A 317 -36.82 0.47 6.87
C GLY A 317 -36.63 -0.69 5.89
N ARG A 318 -35.40 -0.96 5.42
CA ARG A 318 -35.10 -2.09 4.53
C ARG A 318 -35.38 -3.44 5.19
N ASN A 319 -35.58 -4.46 4.35
CA ASN A 319 -35.51 -5.85 4.78
C ASN A 319 -34.05 -6.38 4.78
N PRO A 320 -33.74 -7.54 5.41
CA PRO A 320 -32.38 -8.08 5.49
C PRO A 320 -31.68 -8.32 4.16
N LYS A 321 -32.39 -8.68 3.06
CA LYS A 321 -31.76 -8.93 1.75
C LYS A 321 -31.46 -7.68 0.94
N GLU A 322 -32.11 -6.56 1.26
CA GLU A 322 -32.19 -5.37 0.43
C GLU A 322 -30.93 -4.48 0.51
N ILE A 323 -30.54 -3.92 -0.63
CA ILE A 323 -29.33 -3.11 -0.81
C ILE A 323 -29.74 -1.65 -1.03
N ARG A 324 -28.96 -0.70 -0.51
CA ARG A 324 -29.26 0.73 -0.68
C ARG A 324 -29.12 1.13 -2.14
N ASN A 325 -29.81 2.20 -2.54
CA ASN A 325 -29.71 2.75 -3.90
C ASN A 325 -28.25 3.00 -4.30
N ILE A 326 -27.88 2.58 -5.51
CA ILE A 326 -26.53 2.72 -6.07
C ILE A 326 -26.57 3.72 -7.21
N VAL A 327 -25.61 4.64 -7.23
CA VAL A 327 -25.32 5.52 -8.36
C VAL A 327 -23.83 5.46 -8.66
N GLY A 328 -23.49 5.14 -9.89
CA GLY A 328 -22.13 5.19 -10.43
C GLY A 328 -22.02 6.29 -11.48
N GLU A 329 -20.92 7.03 -11.46
CA GLU A 329 -20.53 8.00 -12.48
C GLU A 329 -19.03 7.81 -12.81
N VAL A 330 -18.64 8.11 -14.06
CA VAL A 330 -17.24 8.06 -14.52
C VAL A 330 -16.82 9.35 -15.20
N ASP A 331 -15.51 9.64 -15.20
CA ASP A 331 -14.85 10.76 -15.88
C ASP A 331 -15.25 12.18 -15.45
N PHE A 332 -15.93 12.30 -14.29
CA PHE A 332 -16.30 13.59 -13.69
C PHE A 332 -15.10 14.50 -13.36
N LEU A 333 -13.86 13.97 -13.37
CA LEU A 333 -12.62 14.75 -13.24
C LEU A 333 -11.85 14.83 -14.58
N PRO A 334 -11.85 15.99 -15.28
CA PRO A 334 -11.42 16.11 -16.68
C PRO A 334 -9.89 16.04 -16.92
N LYS A 335 -9.09 15.79 -15.87
CA LYS A 335 -7.62 15.67 -15.94
C LYS A 335 -7.04 14.41 -15.30
N THR A 336 -7.89 13.54 -14.74
CA THR A 336 -7.47 12.19 -14.32
C THR A 336 -7.42 11.25 -15.51
N HIS A 337 -6.60 10.20 -15.46
CA HIS A 337 -6.55 9.22 -16.57
C HIS A 337 -7.84 8.39 -16.57
N GLY A 338 -8.36 8.05 -15.39
CA GLY A 338 -9.77 7.67 -15.20
C GLY A 338 -10.22 8.06 -13.81
N SER A 339 -11.49 8.44 -13.67
CA SER A 339 -12.14 8.73 -12.39
C SER A 339 -13.51 8.08 -12.34
N ALA A 340 -13.94 7.75 -11.12
CA ALA A 340 -15.29 7.26 -10.84
C ALA A 340 -15.78 7.80 -9.50
N LEU A 341 -17.07 8.13 -9.44
CA LEU A 341 -17.80 8.41 -8.21
C LEU A 341 -18.77 7.24 -7.98
N PHE A 342 -18.55 6.47 -6.92
CA PHE A 342 -19.43 5.36 -6.55
C PHE A 342 -20.15 5.69 -5.24
N THR A 343 -21.48 5.79 -5.29
CA THR A 343 -22.36 6.07 -4.15
C THR A 343 -23.29 4.89 -3.91
N ARG A 344 -23.39 4.40 -2.67
CA ARG A 344 -24.35 3.37 -2.25
C ARG A 344 -25.01 3.76 -0.92
N GLY A 345 -26.20 4.35 -1.01
CA GLY A 345 -26.78 5.11 0.10
C GLY A 345 -25.83 6.21 0.59
N GLU A 346 -25.76 6.44 1.90
CA GLU A 346 -24.86 7.40 2.56
C GLU A 346 -23.38 6.88 2.67
N THR A 347 -22.91 6.09 1.71
CA THR A 347 -21.49 5.71 1.56
C THR A 347 -21.03 6.06 0.16
N GLN A 348 -19.98 6.86 0.05
CA GLN A 348 -19.49 7.40 -1.22
C GLN A 348 -17.96 7.35 -1.28
N ALA A 349 -17.44 6.93 -2.43
CA ALA A 349 -16.02 6.90 -2.74
C ALA A 349 -15.74 7.61 -4.07
N ILE A 350 -14.81 8.57 -4.05
CA ILE A 350 -14.13 9.08 -5.24
C ILE A 350 -12.94 8.16 -5.48
N CYS A 351 -12.95 7.42 -6.60
CA CYS A 351 -11.83 6.59 -7.03
C CYS A 351 -11.17 7.20 -8.27
N VAL A 352 -9.85 7.37 -8.22
CA VAL A 352 -9.05 7.95 -9.30
C VAL A 352 -7.92 6.99 -9.67
N THR A 353 -7.87 6.63 -10.95
CA THR A 353 -6.78 5.86 -11.55
C THR A 353 -5.78 6.80 -12.24
N THR A 354 -4.51 6.60 -11.92
CA THR A 354 -3.36 7.20 -12.61
C THR A 354 -2.48 6.10 -13.17
N LEU A 355 -2.06 6.26 -14.42
CA LEU A 355 -1.14 5.35 -15.11
C LEU A 355 0.25 5.97 -15.16
N GLY A 356 1.28 5.16 -14.92
CA GLY A 356 2.67 5.56 -14.92
C GLY A 356 3.56 4.55 -15.63
N THR A 357 4.83 4.91 -15.76
CA THR A 357 5.90 4.11 -16.36
C THR A 357 6.53 3.15 -15.35
N GLU A 358 7.50 2.36 -15.81
CA GLU A 358 8.23 1.38 -14.98
C GLU A 358 9.03 2.05 -13.82
N SER A 359 9.43 3.32 -13.97
CA SER A 359 10.02 4.12 -12.88
C SER A 359 9.01 4.59 -11.83
N SER A 360 7.70 4.44 -12.11
CA SER A 360 6.60 4.72 -11.18
C SER A 360 6.15 3.50 -10.37
N GLU A 361 6.76 2.32 -10.55
CA GLU A 361 6.46 1.12 -9.76
C GLU A 361 6.96 1.27 -8.31
N GLN A 362 6.16 0.86 -7.32
CA GLN A 362 6.51 1.03 -5.91
C GLN A 362 7.59 0.04 -5.49
N MET A 363 8.80 0.52 -5.23
CA MET A 363 9.86 -0.30 -4.64
C MET A 363 9.53 -0.65 -3.18
N VAL A 364 9.32 -1.93 -2.89
CA VAL A 364 8.98 -2.49 -1.58
C VAL A 364 10.11 -3.41 -1.12
N GLU A 365 10.59 -3.22 0.11
CA GLU A 365 11.61 -4.04 0.74
C GLU A 365 11.07 -4.65 2.04
N ASN A 366 11.10 -5.98 2.17
CA ASN A 366 10.73 -6.73 3.37
C ASN A 366 11.53 -8.04 3.50
N LEU A 367 11.09 -8.99 4.33
CA LEU A 367 11.79 -10.26 4.54
C LEU A 367 11.85 -11.19 3.31
N HIS A 368 10.96 -11.06 2.33
CA HIS A 368 11.09 -11.79 1.05
C HIS A 368 12.06 -11.10 0.06
N GLY A 369 12.72 -10.00 0.46
CA GLY A 369 13.69 -9.28 -0.35
C GLY A 369 13.19 -7.92 -0.86
N LEU A 370 13.58 -7.58 -2.10
CA LEU A 370 13.25 -6.32 -2.76
C LEU A 370 12.38 -6.62 -4.00
N ARG A 371 11.23 -5.95 -4.13
CA ARG A 371 10.35 -6.09 -5.30
C ARG A 371 9.79 -4.74 -5.76
N HIS A 372 9.26 -4.70 -6.97
CA HIS A 372 8.60 -3.53 -7.55
C HIS A 372 7.11 -3.84 -7.77
N ASP A 373 6.26 -3.23 -6.95
CA ASP A 373 4.82 -3.40 -7.02
C ASP A 373 4.24 -2.41 -8.04
N ARG A 374 3.93 -2.91 -9.25
CA ARG A 374 3.33 -2.09 -10.34
C ARG A 374 1.90 -1.63 -10.05
N PHE A 375 1.16 -2.33 -9.19
CA PHE A 375 -0.18 -1.95 -8.76
C PHE A 375 -0.12 -1.36 -7.35
N MET A 376 -0.75 -0.21 -7.16
CA MET A 376 -0.84 0.50 -5.89
C MET A 376 -2.29 0.90 -5.66
N LEU A 377 -2.84 0.62 -4.48
CA LEU A 377 -4.15 1.13 -4.08
C LEU A 377 -4.03 1.82 -2.73
N HIS A 378 -4.24 3.13 -2.73
CA HIS A 378 -4.25 3.95 -1.53
C HIS A 378 -5.70 4.30 -1.17
N TYR A 379 -6.05 4.11 0.10
CA TYR A 379 -7.38 4.37 0.64
C TYR A 379 -7.23 5.40 1.76
N ASN A 380 -8.04 6.46 1.73
CA ASN A 380 -8.02 7.57 2.68
C ASN A 380 -9.41 7.74 3.30
N PHE A 381 -9.47 7.93 4.62
CA PHE A 381 -10.74 8.08 5.36
C PHE A 381 -10.78 9.41 6.13
N PRO A 382 -11.02 10.54 5.44
CA PRO A 382 -11.07 11.85 6.09
C PRO A 382 -12.28 11.95 7.04
N PRO A 383 -12.16 12.68 8.18
CA PRO A 383 -13.15 12.67 9.24
C PRO A 383 -14.48 13.33 8.83
N PHE A 384 -14.47 14.22 7.83
CA PHE A 384 -15.70 14.81 7.29
C PHE A 384 -16.64 13.75 6.68
N SER A 385 -16.13 12.59 6.24
CA SER A 385 -16.94 11.51 5.67
C SER A 385 -17.91 10.85 6.66
N VAL A 386 -17.69 11.04 7.97
CA VAL A 386 -18.61 10.65 9.04
C VAL A 386 -19.26 11.84 9.74
N GLY A 387 -18.97 13.07 9.30
CA GLY A 387 -19.44 14.32 9.92
C GLY A 387 -18.61 14.80 11.11
N GLU A 388 -17.41 14.27 11.32
CA GLU A 388 -16.58 14.53 12.49
C GLU A 388 -15.41 15.49 12.19
N VAL A 389 -14.83 16.06 13.26
CA VAL A 389 -13.54 16.78 13.22
C VAL A 389 -12.45 15.87 13.77
N GLY A 390 -11.42 15.60 12.97
CA GLY A 390 -10.33 14.67 13.32
C GLY A 390 -8.97 15.12 12.80
N ARG A 391 -7.90 14.46 13.25
CA ARG A 391 -6.52 14.82 12.90
C ARG A 391 -6.12 14.25 11.53
N MET A 392 -6.15 15.10 10.50
CA MET A 392 -5.56 14.81 9.19
C MET A 392 -4.06 14.46 9.32
N GLY A 393 -3.56 13.52 8.51
CA GLY A 393 -2.17 13.09 8.55
C GLY A 393 -1.88 11.85 7.71
N ALA A 394 -0.81 11.12 8.04
CA ALA A 394 -0.49 9.85 7.42
C ALA A 394 -1.51 8.75 7.79
N PRO A 395 -1.83 7.81 6.88
CA PRO A 395 -2.90 6.84 7.05
C PRO A 395 -2.67 5.91 8.24
N GLY A 396 -3.75 5.64 8.98
CA GLY A 396 -3.79 4.75 10.11
C GLY A 396 -3.94 3.27 9.73
N ARG A 397 -3.92 2.40 10.74
CA ARG A 397 -4.04 0.94 10.56
C ARG A 397 -5.31 0.53 9.80
N ARG A 398 -6.45 1.19 10.06
CA ARG A 398 -7.74 0.87 9.40
C ARG A 398 -7.67 1.17 7.90
N GLU A 399 -7.11 2.31 7.53
CA GLU A 399 -7.01 2.75 6.14
C GLU A 399 -6.11 1.82 5.32
N ILE A 400 -4.94 1.47 5.85
CA ILE A 400 -4.03 0.47 5.25
C ILE A 400 -4.74 -0.88 5.08
N GLY A 401 -5.49 -1.33 6.10
CA GLY A 401 -6.25 -2.59 6.03
C GLY A 401 -7.39 -2.57 4.99
N HIS A 402 -8.16 -1.48 4.92
CA HIS A 402 -9.23 -1.28 3.94
C HIS A 402 -8.67 -1.22 2.51
N GLY A 403 -7.58 -0.47 2.32
CA GLY A 403 -6.85 -0.40 1.04
C GLY A 403 -6.33 -1.77 0.61
N LYS A 404 -5.78 -2.58 1.54
CA LYS A 404 -5.29 -3.91 1.17
C LYS A 404 -6.38 -4.92 0.83
N LEU A 405 -7.55 -4.84 1.46
CA LEU A 405 -8.70 -5.65 1.07
C LEU A 405 -9.15 -5.34 -0.37
N ALA A 406 -9.23 -4.05 -0.73
CA ALA A 406 -9.58 -3.65 -2.09
C ALA A 406 -8.49 -4.03 -3.11
N PHE A 407 -7.21 -3.87 -2.74
CA PHE A 407 -6.06 -4.32 -3.53
C PHE A 407 -6.12 -5.82 -3.83
N ARG A 408 -6.42 -6.66 -2.82
CA ARG A 408 -6.59 -8.11 -2.99
C ARG A 408 -7.68 -8.44 -4.01
N ALA A 409 -8.85 -7.84 -3.84
CA ALA A 409 -10.01 -8.05 -4.71
C ALA A 409 -9.76 -7.70 -6.18
N LEU A 410 -8.99 -6.64 -6.45
CA LEU A 410 -8.71 -6.16 -7.81
C LEU A 410 -7.50 -6.85 -8.45
N THR A 411 -6.51 -7.30 -7.66
CA THR A 411 -5.29 -7.92 -8.20
C THR A 411 -5.58 -9.15 -9.07
N ALA A 412 -6.62 -9.93 -8.74
CA ALA A 412 -7.00 -11.15 -9.48
C ALA A 412 -7.41 -10.89 -10.95
N ILE A 413 -8.05 -9.74 -11.23
CA ILE A 413 -8.59 -9.40 -12.56
C ILE A 413 -7.65 -8.54 -13.41
N LEU A 414 -6.47 -8.19 -12.89
CA LEU A 414 -5.50 -7.36 -13.62
C LEU A 414 -5.00 -8.06 -14.90
N PRO A 415 -4.77 -7.31 -15.98
CA PRO A 415 -4.04 -7.78 -17.15
C PRO A 415 -2.55 -8.00 -16.79
N PRO A 416 -1.86 -8.99 -17.41
CA PRO A 416 -0.42 -9.23 -17.22
C PRO A 416 0.45 -8.01 -17.63
N LYS A 417 1.73 -7.99 -17.22
CA LYS A 417 2.64 -6.83 -17.49
C LYS A 417 3.03 -6.75 -18.97
N GLU A 418 2.88 -7.85 -19.68
CA GLU A 418 3.16 -8.06 -21.10
C GLU A 418 2.02 -7.50 -21.98
N GLU A 419 0.78 -7.57 -21.49
CA GLU A 419 -0.42 -7.00 -22.13
C GLU A 419 -0.60 -5.52 -21.76
N PHE A 420 -0.37 -5.17 -20.49
CA PHE A 420 -0.53 -3.81 -19.99
C PHE A 420 0.73 -3.35 -19.20
N PRO A 421 1.74 -2.78 -19.89
CA PRO A 421 3.06 -2.49 -19.34
C PRO A 421 3.14 -1.19 -18.51
N TYR A 422 2.07 -0.86 -17.78
CA TYR A 422 1.95 0.35 -16.96
C TYR A 422 2.03 0.04 -15.47
N ALA A 423 2.59 0.98 -14.71
CA ALA A 423 2.29 1.11 -13.30
C ALA A 423 0.86 1.69 -13.16
N ILE A 424 0.05 1.11 -12.28
CA ILE A 424 -1.34 1.51 -12.03
C ILE A 424 -1.44 1.93 -10.57
N ARG A 425 -1.69 3.23 -10.33
CA ARG A 425 -2.01 3.75 -9.00
C ARG A 425 -3.49 4.11 -8.95
N VAL A 426 -4.22 3.53 -8.01
CA VAL A 426 -5.57 3.94 -7.65
C VAL A 426 -5.54 4.66 -6.30
N VAL A 427 -6.27 5.76 -6.20
CA VAL A 427 -6.54 6.46 -4.93
C VAL A 427 -8.04 6.47 -4.69
N SER A 428 -8.46 6.09 -3.49
CA SER A 428 -9.85 6.14 -3.04
C SER A 428 -9.98 7.13 -1.89
N GLU A 429 -10.63 8.25 -2.17
CA GLU A 429 -11.02 9.25 -1.17
C GLU A 429 -12.46 8.97 -0.75
N ILE A 430 -12.67 8.58 0.51
CA ILE A 430 -14.02 8.36 1.03
C ILE A 430 -14.64 9.70 1.40
N THR A 431 -15.72 10.07 0.72
CA THR A 431 -16.42 11.35 0.90
C THR A 431 -17.63 11.24 1.83
N GLU A 432 -18.28 10.07 1.88
CA GLU A 432 -19.35 9.74 2.82
C GLU A 432 -19.19 8.30 3.33
N SER A 433 -19.58 8.03 4.58
CA SER A 433 -19.52 6.69 5.15
C SER A 433 -20.64 6.41 6.16
N ASN A 434 -21.58 5.55 5.74
CA ASN A 434 -22.49 4.83 6.61
C ASN A 434 -22.47 3.32 6.33
N GLY A 435 -21.30 2.74 6.09
CA GLY A 435 -21.14 1.28 5.97
C GLY A 435 -20.23 0.86 4.82
N SER A 436 -19.18 0.10 5.17
CA SER A 436 -18.19 -0.52 4.27
C SER A 436 -17.76 0.29 3.04
N SER A 437 -17.19 1.46 3.31
CA SER A 437 -16.43 2.27 2.35
C SER A 437 -15.29 1.52 1.65
N SER A 438 -14.75 0.44 2.23
CA SER A 438 -13.78 -0.45 1.57
C SER A 438 -14.38 -1.25 0.41
N MET A 439 -15.68 -1.56 0.46
CA MET A 439 -16.39 -2.20 -0.64
C MET A 439 -16.85 -1.20 -1.70
N ALA A 440 -17.22 0.03 -1.30
CA ALA A 440 -17.40 1.15 -2.24
C ALA A 440 -16.10 1.45 -3.02
N THR A 441 -14.95 1.37 -2.33
CA THR A 441 -13.62 1.48 -2.95
C THR A 441 -13.39 0.42 -4.02
N VAL A 442 -13.76 -0.86 -3.78
CA VAL A 442 -13.63 -1.92 -4.79
C VAL A 442 -14.40 -1.57 -6.07
N CYS A 443 -15.69 -1.22 -5.93
CA CYS A 443 -16.55 -0.88 -7.05
C CYS A 443 -16.03 0.35 -7.83
N GLY A 444 -15.79 1.46 -7.14
CA GLY A 444 -15.29 2.70 -7.76
C GLY A 444 -13.89 2.53 -8.37
N SER A 445 -13.01 1.73 -7.76
CA SER A 445 -11.70 1.42 -8.32
C SER A 445 -11.85 0.67 -9.65
N SER A 446 -12.65 -0.40 -9.69
CA SER A 446 -12.96 -1.15 -10.91
C SER A 446 -13.44 -0.22 -12.03
N MET A 447 -14.44 0.63 -11.74
CA MET A 447 -14.96 1.61 -12.70
C MET A 447 -13.89 2.61 -13.17
N SER A 448 -13.10 3.18 -12.25
CA SER A 448 -12.06 4.17 -12.59
C SER A 448 -10.92 3.58 -13.44
N MET A 449 -10.62 2.30 -13.27
CA MET A 449 -9.61 1.58 -14.04
C MET A 449 -10.13 1.24 -15.44
N MET A 450 -11.40 0.83 -15.56
CA MET A 450 -12.08 0.63 -16.84
C MET A 450 -12.17 1.95 -17.64
N ALA A 451 -12.49 3.06 -16.96
CA ALA A 451 -12.51 4.41 -17.54
C ALA A 451 -11.11 4.89 -17.98
N ALA A 452 -10.05 4.49 -17.25
CA ALA A 452 -8.67 4.77 -17.64
C ALA A 452 -8.15 3.94 -18.83
N GLY A 453 -8.93 2.98 -19.34
CA GLY A 453 -8.51 2.07 -20.42
C GLY A 453 -7.58 0.95 -19.95
N VAL A 454 -7.61 0.57 -18.66
CA VAL A 454 -6.96 -0.65 -18.19
C VAL A 454 -7.82 -1.85 -18.63
N PRO A 455 -7.29 -2.82 -19.41
CA PRO A 455 -8.05 -3.98 -19.87
C PRO A 455 -8.26 -4.97 -18.71
N LEU A 456 -9.23 -4.69 -17.84
CA LEU A 456 -9.67 -5.63 -16.81
C LEU A 456 -10.37 -6.84 -17.45
N LYS A 457 -10.12 -8.04 -16.93
CA LYS A 457 -10.79 -9.28 -17.39
C LYS A 457 -12.31 -9.26 -17.16
N SER A 458 -12.76 -8.52 -16.15
CA SER A 458 -14.14 -8.43 -15.67
C SER A 458 -14.26 -7.34 -14.61
N SER A 459 -15.45 -6.74 -14.49
CA SER A 459 -15.82 -5.85 -13.38
C SER A 459 -15.79 -6.60 -12.04
N VAL A 460 -15.31 -5.94 -10.97
CA VAL A 460 -15.32 -6.48 -9.60
C VAL A 460 -16.15 -5.58 -8.68
N ALA A 461 -17.17 -6.16 -8.04
CA ALA A 461 -17.97 -5.49 -7.02
C ALA A 461 -17.64 -6.00 -5.63
N GLY A 462 -17.89 -5.16 -4.62
CA GLY A 462 -17.81 -5.51 -3.21
C GLY A 462 -19.14 -5.31 -2.48
N ILE A 463 -19.54 -6.31 -1.68
CA ILE A 463 -20.64 -6.19 -0.71
C ILE A 463 -20.11 -6.42 0.70
N ALA A 464 -20.69 -5.72 1.68
CA ALA A 464 -20.50 -6.01 3.08
C ALA A 464 -21.80 -6.50 3.70
N MET A 465 -21.65 -7.48 4.56
CA MET A 465 -22.69 -8.33 5.07
C MET A 465 -22.53 -8.41 6.58
N GLY A 466 -23.63 -8.55 7.31
CA GLY A 466 -23.61 -8.75 8.75
C GLY A 466 -24.50 -9.90 9.17
N LEU A 467 -24.34 -10.35 10.40
CA LEU A 467 -25.22 -11.34 11.01
C LEU A 467 -25.53 -10.96 12.46
N ILE A 468 -26.78 -11.19 12.85
CA ILE A 468 -27.28 -11.06 14.23
C ILE A 468 -27.83 -12.44 14.62
N LYS A 469 -27.45 -12.95 15.80
CA LYS A 469 -27.90 -14.25 16.36
C LYS A 469 -28.30 -14.11 17.82
N GLU A 470 -29.47 -14.65 18.17
CA GLU A 470 -29.97 -14.76 19.56
C GLU A 470 -30.54 -16.16 19.78
N GLY A 471 -29.81 -16.98 20.55
CA GLY A 471 -30.10 -18.43 20.61
C GLY A 471 -30.07 -19.04 19.20
N GLU A 472 -31.16 -19.72 18.83
CA GLU A 472 -31.32 -20.33 17.49
C GLU A 472 -31.86 -19.37 16.42
N LYS A 473 -32.35 -18.17 16.80
CA LYS A 473 -32.75 -17.16 15.80
C LYS A 473 -31.50 -16.50 15.22
N PHE A 474 -31.47 -16.32 13.90
CA PHE A 474 -30.47 -15.47 13.25
C PHE A 474 -31.06 -14.71 12.05
N SER A 475 -30.40 -13.64 11.63
CA SER A 475 -30.71 -12.90 10.41
C SER A 475 -29.41 -12.46 9.71
N VAL A 476 -29.36 -12.63 8.38
CA VAL A 476 -28.24 -12.19 7.52
C VAL A 476 -28.60 -10.87 6.85
N LEU A 477 -27.78 -9.84 7.07
CA LEU A 477 -27.97 -8.50 6.56
C LEU A 477 -27.10 -8.23 5.32
N SER A 478 -27.72 -7.88 4.20
CA SER A 478 -27.08 -7.37 2.99
C SER A 478 -26.79 -5.88 3.10
N ASP A 479 -25.61 -5.45 2.63
CA ASP A 479 -25.21 -4.03 2.58
C ASP A 479 -25.45 -3.30 3.90
N ILE A 480 -24.67 -3.67 4.92
CA ILE A 480 -24.80 -3.18 6.29
C ILE A 480 -24.49 -1.70 6.46
N MET A 481 -25.20 -1.07 7.38
CA MET A 481 -24.91 0.27 7.91
C MET A 481 -23.79 0.26 8.95
N GLY A 482 -23.24 1.44 9.28
CA GLY A 482 -22.26 1.57 10.37
C GLY A 482 -22.85 1.17 11.74
N ASP A 483 -24.14 1.47 11.95
CA ASP A 483 -24.88 1.04 13.14
C ASP A 483 -24.99 -0.50 13.21
N GLU A 484 -25.23 -1.16 12.07
CA GLU A 484 -25.39 -2.62 11.98
C GLU A 484 -24.04 -3.36 12.10
N ASP A 485 -22.96 -2.77 11.59
CA ASP A 485 -21.57 -3.24 11.75
C ASP A 485 -21.16 -3.28 13.23
N TYR A 486 -21.49 -2.25 14.01
CA TYR A 486 -21.21 -2.21 15.44
C TYR A 486 -22.03 -3.23 16.24
N LEU A 487 -23.33 -3.38 15.93
CA LEU A 487 -24.29 -4.16 16.72
C LEU A 487 -24.44 -5.64 16.29
N GLY A 488 -23.95 -6.00 15.11
CA GLY A 488 -23.90 -7.38 14.60
C GLY A 488 -22.81 -8.23 15.26
N ASP A 489 -23.02 -9.55 15.26
CA ASP A 489 -22.13 -10.54 15.89
C ASP A 489 -21.05 -11.08 14.94
N MET A 490 -21.23 -10.84 13.65
CA MET A 490 -20.27 -11.11 12.59
C MET A 490 -20.42 -10.04 11.51
N ASP A 491 -19.31 -9.54 11.02
CA ASP A 491 -19.24 -8.72 9.81
C ASP A 491 -18.34 -9.42 8.78
N PHE A 492 -18.77 -9.46 7.52
CA PHE A 492 -17.96 -10.03 6.45
C PHE A 492 -18.13 -9.27 5.14
N LYS A 493 -17.11 -9.35 4.29
CA LYS A 493 -16.92 -8.48 3.14
C LYS A 493 -16.49 -9.37 1.99
N VAL A 494 -17.34 -9.46 0.97
CA VAL A 494 -17.17 -10.34 -0.18
C VAL A 494 -16.98 -9.48 -1.41
N ALA A 495 -15.83 -9.63 -2.05
CA ALA A 495 -15.53 -8.97 -3.31
C ALA A 495 -15.24 -10.03 -4.39
N GLY A 496 -15.65 -9.74 -5.62
CA GLY A 496 -15.55 -10.70 -6.72
C GLY A 496 -16.26 -10.25 -7.99
N THR A 497 -16.23 -11.14 -8.97
CA THR A 497 -16.83 -10.97 -10.29
C THR A 497 -18.18 -11.71 -10.35
N ALA A 498 -18.77 -11.79 -11.54
CA ALA A 498 -19.90 -12.68 -11.82
C ALA A 498 -19.53 -14.18 -11.84
N LYS A 499 -18.24 -14.54 -11.90
CA LYS A 499 -17.79 -15.96 -11.90
C LYS A 499 -17.47 -16.49 -10.50
N GLY A 500 -16.97 -15.64 -9.61
CA GLY A 500 -16.56 -16.05 -8.27
C GLY A 500 -15.92 -14.92 -7.45
N ILE A 501 -15.50 -15.28 -6.24
CA ILE A 501 -14.86 -14.43 -5.24
C ILE A 501 -13.41 -14.15 -5.65
N THR A 502 -12.98 -12.90 -5.44
CA THR A 502 -11.58 -12.47 -5.55
C THR A 502 -10.98 -12.03 -4.21
N ALA A 503 -11.79 -11.68 -3.21
CA ALA A 503 -11.38 -11.54 -1.82
C ALA A 503 -12.55 -11.81 -0.85
N LEU A 504 -12.25 -12.51 0.26
CA LEU A 504 -13.17 -12.74 1.37
C LEU A 504 -12.50 -12.29 2.67
N GLN A 505 -13.16 -11.40 3.40
CA GLN A 505 -12.78 -11.01 4.76
C GLN A 505 -13.95 -11.30 5.69
N MET A 506 -13.71 -11.99 6.81
CA MET A 506 -14.72 -12.28 7.84
C MET A 506 -14.14 -11.93 9.21
N ASP A 507 -14.97 -11.33 10.06
CA ASP A 507 -14.71 -11.05 11.46
C ASP A 507 -15.92 -11.53 12.27
N ILE A 508 -15.70 -12.48 13.18
CA ILE A 508 -16.74 -13.14 13.98
C ILE A 508 -16.46 -12.83 15.46
N LYS A 509 -17.47 -12.32 16.15
CA LYS A 509 -17.39 -11.78 17.52
C LYS A 509 -18.03 -12.70 18.57
N ILE A 510 -18.70 -13.78 18.14
CA ILE A 510 -19.34 -14.79 18.99
C ILE A 510 -19.01 -16.21 18.53
N ASN A 511 -19.07 -17.17 19.45
CA ASN A 511 -19.03 -18.59 19.11
C ASN A 511 -20.40 -19.08 18.61
N GLY A 512 -20.42 -20.17 17.84
CA GLY A 512 -21.66 -20.82 17.39
C GLY A 512 -22.22 -20.32 16.04
N ILE A 513 -21.37 -19.79 15.16
CA ILE A 513 -21.66 -19.60 13.74
C ILE A 513 -21.17 -20.85 13.00
N ASN A 514 -22.10 -21.66 12.49
CA ASN A 514 -21.79 -22.94 11.83
C ASN A 514 -21.64 -22.79 10.30
N GLU A 515 -21.24 -23.90 9.65
CA GLU A 515 -21.06 -23.98 8.20
C GLU A 515 -22.35 -23.65 7.41
N GLU A 516 -23.51 -24.09 7.88
CA GLU A 516 -24.81 -23.84 7.23
C GLU A 516 -25.14 -22.34 7.21
N ILE A 517 -24.95 -21.67 8.34
CA ILE A 517 -25.11 -20.21 8.47
C ILE A 517 -24.15 -19.49 7.52
N MET A 518 -22.88 -19.91 7.46
CA MET A 518 -21.91 -19.33 6.52
C MET A 518 -22.28 -19.58 5.05
N LYS A 519 -22.84 -20.74 4.70
CA LYS A 519 -23.32 -21.06 3.35
C LYS A 519 -24.51 -20.19 2.93
N ILE A 520 -25.49 -19.99 3.83
CA ILE A 520 -26.61 -19.06 3.62
C ILE A 520 -26.08 -17.63 3.43
N ALA A 521 -25.14 -17.21 4.28
CA ALA A 521 -24.60 -15.87 4.26
C ALA A 521 -23.79 -15.56 2.98
N LEU A 522 -22.95 -16.50 2.53
CA LEU A 522 -22.22 -16.38 1.26
C LEU A 522 -23.16 -16.39 0.04
N SER A 523 -24.21 -17.21 0.05
CA SER A 523 -25.23 -17.22 -1.01
C SER A 523 -25.92 -15.86 -1.17
N GLN A 524 -26.39 -15.27 -0.06
CA GLN A 524 -26.99 -13.93 -0.06
C GLN A 524 -25.98 -12.82 -0.44
N ALA A 525 -24.70 -12.99 -0.08
CA ALA A 525 -23.64 -12.09 -0.54
C ALA A 525 -23.39 -12.20 -2.04
N SER A 526 -23.57 -13.38 -2.65
CA SER A 526 -23.46 -13.59 -4.10
C SER A 526 -24.61 -12.91 -4.85
N GLU A 527 -25.86 -13.14 -4.41
CA GLU A 527 -27.05 -12.41 -4.91
C GLU A 527 -26.81 -10.89 -4.91
N GLY A 528 -26.31 -10.36 -3.78
CA GLY A 528 -26.05 -8.93 -3.63
C GLY A 528 -24.87 -8.40 -4.44
N ARG A 529 -23.79 -9.17 -4.58
CA ARG A 529 -22.63 -8.82 -5.41
C ARG A 529 -23.03 -8.69 -6.88
N LEU A 530 -23.85 -9.62 -7.38
CA LEU A 530 -24.37 -9.60 -8.76
C LEU A 530 -25.28 -8.39 -8.99
N HIS A 531 -26.12 -8.01 -8.03
CA HIS A 531 -26.93 -6.79 -8.11
C HIS A 531 -26.05 -5.52 -8.20
N ILE A 532 -24.98 -5.44 -7.40
CA ILE A 532 -24.05 -4.30 -7.42
C ILE A 532 -23.28 -4.23 -8.75
N LEU A 533 -22.86 -5.38 -9.32
CA LEU A 533 -22.24 -5.42 -10.65
C LEU A 533 -23.16 -4.83 -11.73
N GLY A 534 -24.41 -5.29 -11.80
CA GLY A 534 -25.38 -4.73 -12.77
C GLY A 534 -25.61 -3.22 -12.61
N LYS A 535 -25.49 -2.70 -11.39
CA LYS A 535 -25.55 -1.25 -11.11
C LYS A 535 -24.27 -0.48 -11.42
N MET A 536 -23.12 -1.15 -11.52
CA MET A 536 -21.88 -0.57 -12.05
C MET A 536 -21.88 -0.57 -13.59
N ASP A 537 -22.42 -1.62 -14.20
CA ASP A 537 -22.50 -1.78 -15.65
C ASP A 537 -23.43 -0.73 -16.31
N GLU A 538 -24.40 -0.17 -15.57
CA GLU A 538 -25.20 1.00 -15.95
C GLU A 538 -24.36 2.28 -16.17
N ALA A 539 -23.16 2.37 -15.58
CA ALA A 539 -22.24 3.50 -15.70
C ALA A 539 -21.02 3.17 -16.59
N ILE A 540 -20.43 1.98 -16.43
CA ILE A 540 -19.39 1.46 -17.32
C ILE A 540 -19.35 -0.08 -17.30
N SER A 541 -19.80 -0.72 -18.38
CA SER A 541 -19.88 -2.18 -18.49
C SER A 541 -18.61 -2.85 -19.03
N THR A 542 -17.74 -2.11 -19.72
CA THR A 542 -16.47 -2.61 -20.26
C THR A 542 -15.36 -1.57 -20.14
N SER A 543 -14.12 -2.06 -20.02
CA SER A 543 -12.90 -1.26 -20.14
C SER A 543 -12.86 -0.51 -21.48
N ARG A 544 -12.40 0.75 -21.50
CA ARG A 544 -12.17 1.47 -22.76
C ARG A 544 -11.12 0.77 -23.63
N SER A 545 -11.34 0.81 -24.94
CA SER A 545 -10.40 0.30 -25.96
C SER A 545 -9.18 1.21 -26.15
N GLU A 546 -9.26 2.46 -25.71
CA GLU A 546 -8.17 3.45 -25.81
C GLU A 546 -7.89 4.09 -24.45
N LEU A 547 -6.64 4.51 -24.26
CA LEU A 547 -6.21 5.27 -23.10
C LEU A 547 -6.64 6.74 -23.21
N ASN A 548 -6.99 7.34 -22.07
CA ASN A 548 -7.28 8.75 -21.92
C ASN A 548 -6.14 9.63 -22.49
N GLU A 549 -6.48 10.75 -23.15
CA GLU A 549 -5.52 11.67 -23.78
C GLU A 549 -4.45 12.22 -22.83
N ASN A 550 -4.73 12.30 -21.52
CA ASN A 550 -3.78 12.80 -20.52
C ASN A 550 -2.82 11.69 -20.02
N ALA A 551 -3.05 10.43 -20.37
CA ALA A 551 -2.22 9.30 -19.95
C ALA A 551 -0.94 9.16 -20.81
N PRO A 552 0.17 8.68 -20.23
CA PRO A 552 1.35 8.36 -21.03
C PRO A 552 1.04 7.24 -22.02
N ARG A 553 1.48 7.40 -23.28
CA ARG A 553 1.43 6.37 -24.32
C ARG A 553 2.80 5.68 -24.38
N ILE A 554 2.86 4.40 -24.05
CA ILE A 554 4.06 3.56 -24.19
C ILE A 554 4.11 2.95 -25.59
N THR A 555 5.08 3.37 -26.39
CA THR A 555 5.44 2.73 -27.67
C THR A 555 6.64 1.81 -27.48
N SER A 556 6.52 0.55 -27.90
CA SER A 556 7.60 -0.43 -27.84
C SER A 556 8.19 -0.66 -29.23
N ILE A 557 9.52 -0.60 -29.35
CA ILE A 557 10.27 -0.99 -30.56
C ILE A 557 11.39 -1.96 -30.18
N LYS A 558 11.74 -2.88 -31.07
CA LYS A 558 12.88 -3.79 -30.87
C LYS A 558 14.08 -3.34 -31.70
N ILE A 559 15.26 -3.40 -31.10
CA ILE A 559 16.55 -3.05 -31.71
C ILE A 559 17.52 -4.22 -31.54
N GLU A 560 18.55 -4.28 -32.37
CA GLU A 560 19.59 -5.30 -32.25
C GLU A 560 20.44 -5.12 -30.98
N LYS A 561 20.91 -6.23 -30.41
CA LYS A 561 21.56 -6.25 -29.09
C LYS A 561 22.92 -5.54 -29.04
N ASP A 562 23.63 -5.49 -30.17
CA ASP A 562 24.85 -4.69 -30.30
C ASP A 562 24.54 -3.18 -30.22
N LYS A 563 23.41 -2.76 -30.82
CA LYS A 563 22.96 -1.36 -30.90
C LYS A 563 22.49 -0.76 -29.58
N ILE A 564 22.18 -1.57 -28.57
CA ILE A 564 21.90 -1.09 -27.19
C ILE A 564 23.00 -0.12 -26.71
N ARG A 565 24.28 -0.44 -26.97
CA ARG A 565 25.42 0.39 -26.57
C ARG A 565 25.49 1.73 -27.30
N GLU A 566 25.05 1.78 -28.56
CA GLU A 566 25.03 3.00 -29.36
C GLU A 566 23.89 3.94 -28.93
N VAL A 567 22.72 3.41 -28.58
CA VAL A 567 21.57 4.21 -28.12
C VAL A 567 21.77 4.75 -26.70
N ILE A 568 22.35 3.97 -25.79
CA ILE A 568 22.72 4.48 -24.45
C ILE A 568 23.86 5.50 -24.55
N GLY A 569 24.89 5.16 -25.33
CA GLY A 569 26.11 5.97 -25.48
C GLY A 569 26.99 5.98 -24.22
N SER A 570 28.17 6.60 -24.33
CA SER A 570 29.12 6.66 -23.20
C SER A 570 28.52 7.38 -21.99
N GLY A 571 28.50 6.70 -20.84
CA GLY A 571 27.91 7.21 -19.59
C GLY A 571 26.39 7.48 -19.65
N GLY A 572 25.69 6.95 -20.65
CA GLY A 572 24.27 7.29 -20.89
C GLY A 572 24.07 8.67 -21.51
N LYS A 573 25.09 9.26 -22.17
CA LYS A 573 24.97 10.60 -22.76
C LYS A 573 23.92 10.67 -23.88
N VAL A 574 23.85 9.63 -24.73
CA VAL A 574 22.97 9.65 -25.92
C VAL A 574 21.52 9.47 -25.50
N ILE A 575 21.21 8.49 -24.65
CA ILE A 575 19.83 8.32 -24.14
C ILE A 575 19.33 9.56 -23.39
N ARG A 576 20.17 10.25 -22.61
CA ARG A 576 19.79 11.54 -21.98
C ARG A 576 19.46 12.63 -23.00
N ASP A 577 20.27 12.78 -24.04
CA ASP A 577 20.04 13.76 -25.13
C ASP A 577 18.74 13.46 -25.89
N ILE A 578 18.38 12.19 -26.09
CA ILE A 578 17.08 11.79 -26.66
C ILE A 578 15.94 12.14 -25.71
N CYS A 579 16.01 11.77 -24.42
CA CYS A 579 14.97 12.09 -23.43
C CYS A 579 14.77 13.61 -23.27
N GLU A 580 15.85 14.40 -23.24
CA GLU A 580 15.80 15.86 -23.11
C GLU A 580 15.16 16.54 -24.33
N LYS A 581 15.42 16.05 -25.56
CA LYS A 581 14.86 16.61 -26.80
C LYS A 581 13.43 16.14 -27.10
N SER A 582 13.06 14.94 -26.66
CA SER A 582 11.72 14.38 -26.88
C SER A 582 10.73 14.69 -25.76
N GLY A 583 11.22 14.95 -24.53
CA GLY A 583 10.40 14.94 -23.32
C GLY A 583 9.87 13.56 -22.93
N ALA A 584 10.32 12.49 -23.60
CA ALA A 584 9.89 11.12 -23.36
C ALA A 584 10.81 10.38 -22.38
N GLU A 585 10.24 9.49 -21.58
CA GLU A 585 11.01 8.52 -20.79
C GLU A 585 11.34 7.30 -21.66
N ILE A 586 12.60 6.86 -21.63
CA ILE A 586 13.09 5.75 -22.47
C ILE A 586 13.71 4.69 -21.56
N ASN A 587 13.15 3.47 -21.59
CA ASN A 587 13.71 2.29 -20.93
C ASN A 587 14.19 1.29 -22.00
N ILE A 588 15.36 0.68 -21.80
CA ILE A 588 15.99 -0.27 -22.74
C ILE A 588 16.33 -1.55 -21.98
N ALA A 589 15.72 -2.67 -22.38
CA ALA A 589 15.98 -3.99 -21.82
C ALA A 589 17.15 -4.70 -22.54
N ASP A 590 17.83 -5.61 -21.83
CA ASP A 590 18.96 -6.43 -22.33
C ASP A 590 18.57 -7.40 -23.47
N ASP A 591 17.27 -7.53 -23.76
CA ASP A 591 16.76 -8.31 -24.88
C ASP A 591 16.71 -7.52 -26.21
N GLY A 592 16.93 -6.20 -26.16
CA GLY A 592 16.80 -5.28 -27.30
C GLY A 592 15.46 -4.53 -27.36
N THR A 593 14.56 -4.71 -26.39
CA THR A 593 13.27 -3.99 -26.35
C THR A 593 13.45 -2.59 -25.77
N VAL A 594 13.07 -1.57 -26.53
CA VAL A 594 13.06 -0.15 -26.13
C VAL A 594 11.61 0.30 -25.94
N LYS A 595 11.27 0.67 -24.71
CA LYS A 595 9.98 1.30 -24.36
C LYS A 595 10.17 2.82 -24.34
N ILE A 596 9.37 3.54 -25.13
CA ILE A 596 9.33 5.00 -25.19
C ILE A 596 7.98 5.44 -24.61
N ALA A 597 7.98 6.24 -23.55
CA ALA A 597 6.76 6.72 -22.90
C ALA A 597 6.67 8.24 -22.98
N SER A 598 5.55 8.76 -23.48
CA SER A 598 5.30 10.21 -23.63
C SER A 598 3.83 10.55 -23.42
N ASN A 599 3.55 11.75 -22.91
CA ASN A 599 2.20 12.29 -22.79
C ASN A 599 1.73 13.02 -24.07
N ASN A 600 2.52 12.96 -25.17
CA ASN A 600 2.11 13.41 -26.49
C ASN A 600 2.87 12.64 -27.60
N ASP A 601 2.21 12.45 -28.75
CA ASP A 601 2.76 11.64 -29.84
C ASP A 601 3.95 12.31 -30.55
N ALA A 602 4.08 13.64 -30.46
CA ALA A 602 5.22 14.37 -31.01
C ALA A 602 6.54 13.97 -30.32
N GLY A 603 6.56 13.90 -28.99
CA GLY A 603 7.70 13.41 -28.21
C GLY A 603 8.03 11.96 -28.52
N THR A 604 7.02 11.09 -28.61
CA THR A 604 7.17 9.70 -29.04
C THR A 604 7.87 9.61 -30.40
N GLN A 605 7.41 10.39 -31.38
CA GLN A 605 7.96 10.34 -32.74
C GLN A 605 9.37 10.94 -32.83
N ILE A 606 9.70 11.97 -32.04
CA ILE A 606 11.07 12.52 -31.92
C ILE A 606 12.01 11.44 -31.39
N ALA A 607 11.67 10.80 -30.26
CA ALA A 607 12.48 9.74 -29.66
C ALA A 607 12.64 8.55 -30.62
N LEU A 608 11.54 8.09 -31.24
CA LEU A 608 11.53 6.96 -32.15
C LEU A 608 12.33 7.24 -33.44
N ASN A 609 12.31 8.46 -33.96
CA ASN A 609 13.14 8.88 -35.10
C ASN A 609 14.63 8.93 -34.71
N MET A 610 14.98 9.47 -33.54
CA MET A 610 16.36 9.52 -33.05
C MET A 610 16.93 8.11 -32.83
N ILE A 611 16.16 7.21 -32.20
CA ILE A 611 16.57 5.82 -31.97
C ILE A 611 16.76 5.10 -33.31
N LYS A 612 15.81 5.20 -34.25
CA LYS A 612 15.96 4.60 -35.60
C LYS A 612 17.19 5.13 -36.35
N GLY A 613 17.48 6.44 -36.25
CA GLY A 613 18.67 7.04 -36.85
C GLY A 613 20.00 6.50 -36.29
N ILE A 614 20.00 5.93 -35.09
CA ILE A 614 21.16 5.25 -34.50
C ILE A 614 21.18 3.77 -34.93
N THR A 615 20.07 3.06 -34.72
CA THR A 615 20.02 1.60 -34.77
C THR A 615 19.90 1.02 -36.16
N THR A 616 19.16 1.67 -37.06
CA THR A 616 19.06 1.24 -38.47
C THR A 616 20.44 1.34 -39.13
N ASN A 617 20.85 0.28 -39.81
CA ASN A 617 22.06 0.31 -40.63
C ASN A 617 21.68 0.78 -42.04
N PRO A 618 22.49 1.65 -42.68
CA PRO A 618 22.21 2.10 -44.04
C PRO A 618 22.42 0.94 -45.03
N GLU A 619 21.43 0.68 -45.88
CA GLU A 619 21.48 -0.40 -46.87
C GLU A 619 22.27 0.01 -48.11
N ILE A 620 22.85 -0.98 -48.81
CA ILE A 620 23.63 -0.75 -50.02
C ILE A 620 22.67 -0.51 -51.19
N GLY A 621 22.69 0.71 -51.73
CA GLY A 621 21.79 1.17 -52.79
C GLY A 621 20.88 2.32 -52.38
N ASP A 622 20.66 2.53 -51.08
CA ASP A 622 19.81 3.62 -50.56
C ASP A 622 20.44 5.01 -50.75
N VAL A 623 19.58 6.02 -50.83
CA VAL A 623 19.94 7.44 -50.95
C VAL A 623 19.54 8.19 -49.67
N TYR A 624 20.51 8.80 -49.00
CA TYR A 624 20.30 9.55 -47.76
C TYR A 624 20.67 11.02 -47.93
N ASP A 625 19.96 11.89 -47.21
CA ASP A 625 20.39 13.27 -46.97
C ASP A 625 21.57 13.30 -45.99
N GLY A 626 22.58 14.12 -46.30
CA GLY A 626 23.77 14.30 -45.46
C GLY A 626 24.42 15.67 -45.63
N VAL A 627 25.29 16.03 -44.70
CA VAL A 627 25.97 17.33 -44.62
C VAL A 627 27.49 17.15 -44.67
N VAL A 628 28.16 17.92 -45.52
CA VAL A 628 29.63 17.91 -45.65
C VAL A 628 30.28 18.44 -44.36
N ILE A 629 30.88 17.55 -43.57
CA ILE A 629 31.56 17.92 -42.31
C ILE A 629 32.96 18.44 -42.58
N LYS A 630 33.67 17.79 -43.53
CA LYS A 630 35.09 18.04 -43.78
C LYS A 630 35.45 17.68 -45.23
N LEU A 631 36.20 18.57 -45.87
CA LEU A 631 36.85 18.32 -47.15
C LEU A 631 38.27 17.77 -46.89
N VAL A 632 38.71 16.82 -47.74
CA VAL A 632 40.07 16.27 -47.78
C VAL A 632 40.50 16.10 -49.23
N ASP A 633 41.80 16.04 -49.51
CA ASP A 633 42.33 16.12 -50.89
C ASP A 633 41.85 14.98 -51.82
N PHE A 634 41.33 13.89 -51.25
CA PHE A 634 40.80 12.71 -51.94
C PHE A 634 39.27 12.52 -51.83
N GLY A 635 38.54 13.42 -51.16
CA GLY A 635 37.08 13.32 -51.05
C GLY A 635 36.41 14.28 -50.05
N ALA A 636 35.13 14.07 -49.81
CA ALA A 636 34.38 14.72 -48.74
C ALA A 636 33.96 13.69 -47.68
N ILE A 637 34.14 14.04 -46.41
CA ILE A 637 33.52 13.33 -45.29
C ILE A 637 32.16 13.99 -45.06
N ILE A 638 31.11 13.17 -45.18
CA ILE A 638 29.72 13.59 -45.08
C ILE A 638 29.11 12.90 -43.86
N SER A 639 28.50 13.68 -42.98
CA SER A 639 27.61 13.15 -41.94
C SER A 639 26.29 12.83 -42.62
N PHE A 640 25.92 11.56 -42.63
CA PHE A 640 24.64 11.10 -43.13
C PHE A 640 24.07 10.13 -42.09
N PHE A 641 22.76 9.90 -42.12
CA PHE A 641 22.13 8.97 -41.16
C PHE A 641 22.42 9.35 -39.68
N GLY A 642 22.21 10.62 -39.35
CA GLY A 642 22.32 11.17 -38.00
C GLY A 642 23.76 11.41 -37.51
N VAL A 643 24.54 10.34 -37.33
CA VAL A 643 25.86 10.38 -36.67
C VAL A 643 26.94 9.60 -37.41
N ARG A 644 26.64 9.01 -38.58
CA ARG A 644 27.59 8.16 -39.32
C ARG A 644 28.38 9.00 -40.33
N GLU A 645 29.69 8.79 -40.38
CA GLU A 645 30.56 9.43 -41.37
C GLU A 645 30.74 8.53 -42.59
N GLY A 646 30.45 9.06 -43.78
CA GLY A 646 30.69 8.39 -45.06
C GLY A 646 31.72 9.15 -45.90
N LEU A 647 32.60 8.41 -46.58
CA LEU A 647 33.56 9.00 -47.52
C LEU A 647 32.96 9.01 -48.93
N LEU A 648 32.65 10.20 -49.43
CA LEU A 648 32.44 10.47 -50.84
C LEU A 648 33.81 10.70 -51.48
N HIS A 649 34.36 9.67 -52.13
CA HIS A 649 35.66 9.75 -52.80
C HIS A 649 35.58 10.64 -54.05
N ILE A 650 36.68 11.30 -54.42
CA ILE A 650 36.73 12.20 -55.59
C ILE A 650 36.30 11.52 -56.91
N SER A 651 36.52 10.20 -57.04
CA SER A 651 36.04 9.41 -58.19
C SER A 651 34.53 9.22 -58.27
N GLU A 652 33.81 9.49 -57.19
CA GLU A 652 32.37 9.24 -57.01
C GLU A 652 31.54 10.53 -57.01
N LEU A 653 32.19 11.66 -57.32
CA LEU A 653 31.64 13.01 -57.24
C LEU A 653 30.97 13.42 -58.57
N THR A 654 31.69 13.28 -59.69
CA THR A 654 31.16 13.40 -61.07
C THR A 654 31.85 12.39 -62.00
N ASN A 655 31.38 12.27 -63.25
CA ASN A 655 32.01 11.41 -64.27
C ASN A 655 33.20 12.09 -65.01
N GLU A 656 33.57 13.30 -64.62
CA GLU A 656 34.64 14.07 -65.25
C GLU A 656 36.00 13.79 -64.58
N ARG A 657 37.09 13.85 -65.34
CA ARG A 657 38.45 13.62 -64.82
C ARG A 657 39.16 14.94 -64.52
N GLY A 658 39.68 15.08 -63.30
CA GLY A 658 40.55 16.21 -62.89
C GLY A 658 39.88 17.30 -62.06
N SER A 659 38.63 17.09 -61.63
CA SER A 659 37.81 18.09 -60.96
C SER A 659 38.17 18.28 -59.48
N ASN A 660 38.57 19.50 -59.08
CA ASN A 660 38.81 19.84 -57.66
C ASN A 660 37.51 19.81 -56.84
N ILE A 661 37.54 19.13 -55.70
CA ILE A 661 36.38 18.94 -54.79
C ILE A 661 35.73 20.26 -54.38
N SER A 662 36.54 21.27 -54.08
CA SER A 662 36.11 22.61 -53.66
C SER A 662 35.21 23.34 -54.65
N ASN A 663 35.16 22.90 -55.91
CA ASN A 663 34.29 23.48 -56.95
C ASN A 663 32.85 22.92 -56.89
N PHE A 664 32.62 21.83 -56.15
CA PHE A 664 31.34 21.08 -56.13
C PHE A 664 30.74 20.94 -54.73
N LEU A 665 31.58 20.94 -53.68
CA LEU A 665 31.17 20.76 -52.29
C LEU A 665 31.79 21.82 -51.38
N SER A 666 30.94 22.60 -50.73
CA SER A 666 31.29 23.52 -49.64
C SER A 666 31.14 22.82 -48.28
N LEU A 667 31.94 23.23 -47.30
CA LEU A 667 31.81 22.75 -45.92
C LEU A 667 30.48 23.24 -45.32
N GLY A 668 29.68 22.33 -44.76
CA GLY A 668 28.31 22.59 -44.29
C GLY A 668 27.22 22.44 -45.37
N GLN A 669 27.56 22.11 -46.61
CA GLN A 669 26.58 21.90 -47.68
C GLN A 669 25.77 20.61 -47.46
N ALA A 670 24.44 20.70 -47.62
CA ALA A 670 23.55 19.54 -47.64
C ALA A 670 23.53 18.90 -49.05
N VAL A 671 23.61 17.57 -49.10
CA VAL A 671 23.67 16.76 -50.33
C VAL A 671 22.97 15.41 -50.16
N LYS A 672 22.33 14.92 -51.22
CA LYS A 672 21.76 13.56 -51.29
C LYS A 672 22.80 12.60 -51.86
N VAL A 673 23.13 11.55 -51.11
CA VAL A 673 24.25 10.63 -51.37
C VAL A 673 23.79 9.18 -51.31
N LYS A 674 24.25 8.37 -52.26
CA LYS A 674 23.92 6.95 -52.37
C LYS A 674 25.00 6.07 -51.75
N VAL A 675 24.64 5.06 -50.96
CA VAL A 675 25.60 4.12 -50.35
C VAL A 675 26.02 3.04 -51.35
N ILE A 676 27.32 2.96 -51.66
CA ILE A 676 27.88 1.98 -52.61
C ILE A 676 28.34 0.70 -51.91
N SER A 677 28.95 0.83 -50.73
CA SER A 677 29.56 -0.28 -50.00
C SER A 677 29.78 0.08 -48.55
N LEU A 678 29.50 -0.88 -47.65
CA LEU A 678 29.75 -0.78 -46.22
C LEU A 678 30.79 -1.83 -45.83
N ASP A 679 31.96 -1.40 -45.34
CA ASP A 679 32.98 -2.32 -44.82
C ASP A 679 32.65 -2.70 -43.37
N HIS A 680 32.00 -3.85 -43.20
CA HIS A 680 31.61 -4.41 -41.90
C HIS A 680 32.79 -4.61 -40.93
N ARG A 681 34.05 -4.62 -41.40
CA ARG A 681 35.23 -4.83 -40.55
C ARG A 681 35.93 -3.52 -40.17
N THR A 682 35.69 -2.40 -40.86
CA THR A 682 36.28 -1.09 -40.50
C THR A 682 35.25 0.01 -40.24
N GLY A 683 33.95 -0.27 -40.40
CA GLY A 683 32.86 0.68 -40.21
C GLY A 683 32.76 1.76 -41.31
N LYS A 684 33.63 1.71 -42.32
CA LYS A 684 33.73 2.74 -43.36
C LYS A 684 32.65 2.54 -44.41
N VAL A 685 31.86 3.59 -44.66
CA VAL A 685 30.86 3.63 -45.73
C VAL A 685 31.38 4.46 -46.89
N LYS A 686 31.25 3.94 -48.12
CA LYS A 686 31.51 4.69 -49.35
C LYS A 686 30.21 5.25 -49.92
N LEU A 687 30.27 6.52 -50.32
CA LEU A 687 29.16 7.27 -50.87
C LEU A 687 29.42 7.64 -52.34
N THR A 688 28.36 7.79 -53.15
CA THR A 688 28.42 8.35 -54.51
C THR A 688 27.33 9.39 -54.78
N LEU A 689 27.63 10.29 -55.72
CA LEU A 689 26.69 11.25 -56.32
C LEU A 689 26.31 10.89 -57.77
N LYS A 690 26.87 9.80 -58.32
CA LYS A 690 26.82 9.51 -59.77
C LYS A 690 25.46 9.08 -60.31
N ASP A 691 24.60 8.52 -59.45
CA ASP A 691 23.25 8.10 -59.83
C ASP A 691 22.23 9.23 -59.60
N LYS A 692 22.28 10.27 -60.45
CA LYS A 692 21.12 11.15 -60.68
C LYS A 692 20.41 10.72 -61.97
N PRO A 693 19.10 10.42 -61.96
CA PRO A 693 18.34 10.40 -63.20
C PRO A 693 18.33 11.80 -63.83
N ASN A 694 18.44 11.87 -65.15
CA ASN A 694 18.57 13.13 -65.88
C ASN A 694 17.33 14.03 -65.69
N PHE A 695 17.58 15.30 -65.34
CA PHE A 695 16.77 16.40 -65.86
C PHE A 695 17.63 17.12 -66.91
N SER A 696 17.16 17.15 -68.15
CA SER A 696 17.86 17.71 -69.30
C SER A 696 17.59 19.21 -69.45
N ASP A 697 18.63 20.02 -69.34
CA ASP A 697 18.62 21.43 -69.78
C ASP A 697 18.63 21.49 -71.32
N ASP A 698 17.46 21.32 -71.93
CA ASP A 698 17.31 21.48 -73.38
C ASP A 698 17.18 22.97 -73.74
N LYS A 699 18.24 23.55 -74.34
CA LYS A 699 18.28 24.98 -74.68
C LYS A 699 18.93 25.28 -76.03
N LYS A 700 18.06 25.37 -77.05
CA LYS A 700 18.09 26.19 -78.30
C LYS A 700 17.72 25.32 -79.51
N SER A 701 16.68 25.67 -80.27
CA SER A 701 16.78 26.83 -81.16
C SER A 701 15.46 27.18 -81.84
N SER A 702 15.12 28.48 -81.85
CA SER A 702 14.65 29.24 -83.02
C SER A 702 14.31 30.66 -82.56
N SER A 703 14.53 31.62 -83.45
CA SER A 703 14.19 33.03 -83.24
C SER A 703 13.76 33.58 -84.57
N GLN A 704 12.54 34.12 -84.68
CA GLN A 704 12.23 35.29 -85.52
C GLN A 704 10.79 35.82 -85.30
N GLU A 705 10.73 37.13 -85.05
CA GLU A 705 9.78 38.13 -85.59
C GLU A 705 8.28 38.16 -85.23
N SER A 706 7.73 39.38 -85.33
CA SER A 706 6.34 39.85 -85.08
C SER A 706 5.79 39.64 -83.65
N GLU A 707 5.35 40.64 -82.89
CA GLU A 707 4.47 41.80 -83.17
C GLU A 707 3.06 41.40 -83.65
N GLU A 708 2.07 41.43 -82.75
CA GLU A 708 1.12 42.56 -82.70
C GLU A 708 0.35 42.61 -81.37
N SER A 709 -0.60 43.54 -81.24
CA SER A 709 -1.29 43.91 -80.00
C SER A 709 -2.69 43.29 -79.87
N THR A 710 -3.24 43.28 -78.64
CA THR A 710 -4.67 43.60 -78.40
C THR A 710 -4.94 43.95 -76.93
N GLU A 711 -5.91 44.82 -76.71
CA GLU A 711 -6.30 45.34 -75.39
C GLU A 711 -7.52 44.60 -74.81
N SER A 712 -7.62 44.55 -73.47
CA SER A 712 -8.85 44.84 -72.69
C SER A 712 -8.60 44.58 -71.20
N GLU A 713 -8.34 45.59 -70.37
CA GLU A 713 -9.36 46.44 -69.71
C GLU A 713 -10.47 45.69 -68.97
N SER A 714 -10.29 45.46 -67.65
CA SER A 714 -11.14 46.02 -66.57
C SER A 714 -10.87 45.34 -65.22
N LYS A 715 -10.92 46.00 -64.05
CA LYS A 715 -11.27 47.40 -63.69
C LYS A 715 -10.63 47.75 -62.33
N ARG A 716 -10.19 49.01 -62.14
CA ARG A 716 -10.06 49.74 -60.85
C ARG A 716 -9.12 49.08 -59.80
N GLU A 717 -7.87 49.48 -59.61
CA GLU A 717 -7.32 50.84 -59.39
C GLU A 717 -7.87 51.52 -58.10
N PRO A 718 -7.07 52.31 -57.35
CA PRO A 718 -6.83 52.01 -55.93
C PRO A 718 -7.12 53.20 -54.97
N ARG A 719 -6.66 53.12 -53.70
CA ARG A 719 -6.41 54.31 -52.89
C ARG A 719 -5.27 54.14 -51.88
N GLU A 720 -4.46 55.19 -51.77
CA GLU A 720 -3.21 55.28 -51.02
C GLU A 720 -3.37 56.03 -49.66
N PRO A 721 -2.32 56.13 -48.82
CA PRO A 721 -2.46 56.37 -47.38
C PRO A 721 -2.34 57.84 -46.92
N ARG A 722 -2.71 58.08 -45.65
CA ARG A 722 -2.26 59.15 -44.73
C ARG A 722 -2.88 58.90 -43.34
N GLY A 723 -2.27 59.28 -42.22
CA GLY A 723 -0.92 59.85 -42.02
C GLY A 723 -0.84 60.65 -40.71
N GLU A 724 0.32 60.56 -40.02
CA GLU A 724 0.83 61.48 -38.97
C GLU A 724 -0.06 61.89 -37.77
N ASP A 725 0.47 61.77 -36.54
CA ASP A 725 1.03 62.98 -35.91
C ASP A 725 2.23 62.72 -34.98
N LYS A 726 3.01 63.79 -34.80
CA LYS A 726 4.40 63.87 -34.33
C LYS A 726 4.57 63.69 -32.82
N ARG A 727 5.72 63.16 -32.36
CA ARG A 727 6.74 63.87 -31.55
C ARG A 727 7.85 62.97 -30.98
N GLU A 728 9.09 63.31 -31.34
CA GLU A 728 10.32 63.05 -30.58
C GLU A 728 10.75 64.32 -29.80
N PRO A 729 11.84 64.32 -29.01
CA PRO A 729 12.32 63.30 -28.06
C PRO A 729 12.54 63.91 -26.67
N ARG A 730 12.97 63.10 -25.67
CA ARG A 730 13.77 63.62 -24.54
C ARG A 730 14.66 62.57 -23.89
N GLU A 731 15.91 62.96 -23.68
CA GLU A 731 17.01 62.15 -23.15
C GLU A 731 17.12 62.19 -21.60
N PRO A 732 18.01 61.42 -20.96
CA PRO A 732 17.78 60.88 -19.61
C PRO A 732 18.18 61.81 -18.45
N ARG A 733 17.77 61.41 -17.25
CA ARG A 733 18.44 61.76 -15.99
C ARG A 733 18.88 60.51 -15.26
N GLY A 734 20.19 60.40 -15.04
CA GLY A 734 20.78 59.47 -14.09
C GLY A 734 21.13 60.14 -12.76
N GLU A 735 21.93 59.40 -12.00
CA GLU A 735 22.40 59.62 -10.62
C GLU A 735 21.38 59.29 -9.50
N ASP A 736 21.56 58.32 -8.59
CA ASP A 736 22.72 57.61 -7.95
C ASP A 736 22.89 58.04 -6.47
N LYS A 737 23.49 57.15 -5.65
CA LYS A 737 23.75 57.24 -4.19
C LYS A 737 22.46 57.13 -3.32
N ARG A 738 22.43 56.43 -2.17
CA ARG A 738 23.51 55.85 -1.33
C ARG A 738 23.01 54.76 -0.35
N GLU A 739 23.93 53.84 -0.05
CA GLU A 739 24.21 53.09 1.20
C GLU A 739 23.16 52.91 2.34
N PRO A 740 23.03 51.70 2.91
CA PRO A 740 22.31 51.44 4.19
C PRO A 740 23.23 51.52 5.42
N ARG A 741 22.73 52.04 6.56
CA ARG A 741 23.43 51.98 7.86
C ARG A 741 22.49 52.00 9.08
N GLU A 742 22.72 51.02 9.97
CA GLU A 742 22.89 51.12 11.44
C GLU A 742 21.80 51.79 12.35
N SER A 743 21.61 51.40 13.62
CA SER A 743 22.00 50.20 14.38
C SER A 743 21.31 50.17 15.77
N ARG A 744 21.18 48.96 16.38
CA ARG A 744 21.17 48.62 17.84
C ARG A 744 20.57 47.21 18.05
N GLY A 745 21.17 46.28 18.81
CA GLY A 745 22.54 46.21 19.32
C GLY A 745 22.67 45.37 20.61
N GLU A 746 23.48 44.28 20.55
CA GLU A 746 24.27 43.64 21.63
C GLU A 746 24.99 42.43 20.97
N ASP A 747 26.34 42.36 20.79
CA ASP A 747 27.44 42.10 21.76
C ASP A 747 27.28 40.73 22.50
N ARG A 748 28.21 39.74 22.59
CA ARG A 748 29.64 39.46 22.20
C ARG A 748 29.85 37.92 22.14
N ARG A 749 30.93 37.23 21.73
CA ARG A 749 32.21 37.30 20.92
C ARG A 749 32.86 35.88 21.06
N GLU A 750 33.77 35.32 20.26
CA GLU A 750 34.44 35.57 18.96
C GLU A 750 35.09 34.25 18.44
N LEU A 751 35.70 34.25 17.25
CA LEU A 751 36.49 33.13 16.68
C LEU A 751 38.01 33.34 16.84
N ARG A 752 38.82 32.26 16.67
CA ARG A 752 40.31 32.35 16.67
C ARG A 752 40.94 31.48 15.56
N GLU A 753 42.02 31.98 14.96
CA GLU A 753 42.77 31.35 13.85
C GLU A 753 43.50 30.03 14.23
N PRO A 754 43.88 29.23 13.21
CA PRO A 754 45.18 28.57 13.17
C PRO A 754 46.04 28.99 11.95
N ARG A 755 47.37 29.12 12.11
CA ARG A 755 48.34 29.46 11.05
C ARG A 755 49.55 28.51 11.01
N GLY A 756 49.85 27.92 9.83
CA GLY A 756 51.15 27.31 9.44
C GLY A 756 51.60 26.07 10.24
N GLY A 757 52.48 25.17 9.78
CA GLY A 757 53.14 24.90 8.48
C GLY A 757 53.59 23.41 8.48
N ASP A 758 54.37 22.82 7.56
CA ASP A 758 55.14 23.31 6.40
C ASP A 758 55.26 22.19 5.31
N ARG A 759 55.79 22.52 4.13
CA ARG A 759 56.02 21.75 2.88
C ARG A 759 56.26 20.22 2.93
N ARG A 760 55.83 19.50 1.87
CA ARG A 760 56.69 19.06 0.73
C ARG A 760 55.92 18.36 -0.41
N GLU A 761 56.55 18.26 -1.60
CA GLU A 761 56.00 17.74 -2.86
C GLU A 761 56.26 16.21 -3.08
N PRO A 762 55.55 15.54 -4.02
CA PRO A 762 55.62 14.09 -4.24
C PRO A 762 56.50 13.63 -5.41
N ARG A 763 56.96 12.37 -5.40
CA ARG A 763 57.34 11.59 -6.61
C ARG A 763 57.63 10.11 -6.33
N GLU A 764 57.22 9.25 -7.27
CA GLU A 764 57.86 7.99 -7.70
C GLU A 764 57.96 6.81 -6.66
N SER A 765 57.93 5.51 -7.02
CA SER A 765 57.87 4.84 -8.34
C SER A 765 57.20 3.43 -8.28
N ARG A 766 57.19 2.75 -9.43
CA ARG A 766 56.55 1.46 -9.80
C ARG A 766 56.86 0.24 -8.91
N GLY A 767 55.95 -0.74 -8.93
CA GLY A 767 56.20 -2.15 -8.62
C GLY A 767 55.11 -3.07 -9.19
N GLU A 768 55.49 -4.07 -9.98
CA GLU A 768 54.62 -5.17 -10.49
C GLU A 768 54.75 -6.39 -9.51
N ASP A 769 54.07 -7.54 -9.60
CA ASP A 769 53.28 -8.17 -10.68
C ASP A 769 52.24 -9.20 -10.12
N ARG A 770 51.31 -9.63 -11.01
CA ARG A 770 50.38 -10.79 -10.98
C ARG A 770 50.51 -11.88 -9.88
N ARG A 771 49.35 -12.40 -9.40
CA ARG A 771 48.70 -13.64 -9.93
C ARG A 771 47.34 -14.00 -9.27
N GLU A 772 46.60 -14.88 -9.96
CA GLU A 772 45.27 -15.43 -9.62
C GLU A 772 45.32 -16.79 -8.88
N PRO A 773 44.20 -17.29 -8.30
CA PRO A 773 44.18 -18.38 -7.32
C PRO A 773 44.04 -19.80 -7.91
N ARG A 774 44.19 -20.83 -7.06
CA ARG A 774 43.78 -22.23 -7.34
C ARG A 774 43.28 -22.99 -6.11
N GLU A 775 42.45 -23.99 -6.40
CA GLU A 775 41.85 -24.97 -5.48
C GLU A 775 42.81 -26.16 -5.19
N SER A 776 42.55 -26.94 -4.13
CA SER A 776 42.62 -28.43 -4.19
C SER A 776 42.01 -29.14 -2.95
N ARG A 777 41.70 -30.43 -3.12
CA ARG A 777 40.97 -31.35 -2.22
C ARG A 777 41.88 -32.18 -1.29
N GLY A 778 41.26 -32.91 -0.34
CA GLY A 778 41.82 -34.03 0.46
C GLY A 778 41.30 -33.94 1.91
N GLU A 779 40.49 -34.83 2.49
CA GLU A 779 40.65 -36.31 2.68
C GLU A 779 42.01 -36.66 3.31
N ASP A 780 42.09 -37.25 4.51
CA ASP A 780 41.72 -38.66 4.75
C ASP A 780 41.38 -39.06 6.21
N ARG A 781 41.08 -40.36 6.46
CA ARG A 781 40.47 -40.94 7.69
C ARG A 781 41.41 -41.16 8.90
N HIS A 782 40.85 -41.23 10.13
CA HIS A 782 40.65 -42.51 10.87
C HIS A 782 40.11 -42.39 12.32
N GLU A 783 39.32 -43.39 12.74
CA GLU A 783 38.79 -43.64 14.10
C GLU A 783 39.71 -44.62 14.92
N PRO A 784 39.27 -45.25 16.03
CA PRO A 784 38.96 -44.68 17.36
C PRO A 784 39.74 -45.41 18.50
N ARG A 785 39.63 -44.94 19.76
CA ARG A 785 39.85 -45.79 20.96
C ARG A 785 38.98 -45.43 22.17
N GLU A 786 38.31 -46.45 22.70
CA GLU A 786 37.83 -46.56 24.08
C GLU A 786 39.02 -46.92 25.03
N SER A 787 38.93 -47.13 26.35
CA SER A 787 37.79 -47.31 27.27
C SER A 787 38.21 -47.10 28.76
N ARG A 788 37.21 -47.01 29.65
CA ARG A 788 37.20 -47.42 31.09
C ARG A 788 38.03 -46.66 32.14
N GLY A 789 37.45 -46.60 33.35
CA GLY A 789 38.02 -46.08 34.59
C GLY A 789 36.94 -45.88 35.66
N GLU A 790 36.60 -46.93 36.40
CA GLU A 790 35.70 -46.91 37.58
C GLU A 790 36.48 -46.34 38.80
N ASP A 791 35.91 -45.71 39.84
CA ASP A 791 35.05 -46.35 40.86
C ASP A 791 34.57 -45.34 41.96
N ARG A 792 33.39 -45.62 42.57
CA ARG A 792 32.96 -45.44 43.99
C ARG A 792 33.10 -44.12 44.83
N HIS A 793 31.98 -43.79 45.51
CA HIS A 793 31.79 -43.47 46.97
C HIS A 793 32.62 -42.33 47.66
N GLU A 794 32.15 -41.59 48.67
CA GLU A 794 30.80 -41.33 49.25
C GLU A 794 30.84 -40.08 50.17
N LEU A 795 29.65 -39.55 50.50
CA LEU A 795 29.26 -38.86 51.76
C LEU A 795 30.29 -38.01 52.55
N ARG A 796 29.98 -36.69 52.70
CA ARG A 796 29.77 -36.12 54.05
C ARG A 796 29.04 -34.75 54.12
N GLU A 797 27.88 -34.81 54.76
CA GLU A 797 27.14 -33.71 55.41
C GLU A 797 27.64 -33.48 56.87
N PRO A 798 27.01 -32.65 57.74
CA PRO A 798 26.42 -31.31 57.56
C PRO A 798 26.81 -30.33 58.72
N ARG A 799 26.22 -29.12 58.77
CA ARG A 799 25.87 -28.30 59.97
C ARG A 799 25.27 -26.94 59.52
N GLY A 800 24.38 -26.27 60.28
CA GLY A 800 23.69 -26.68 61.51
C GLY A 800 23.12 -25.50 62.34
N GLU A 801 21.80 -25.30 62.27
CA GLU A 801 20.89 -24.78 63.32
C GLU A 801 20.88 -23.31 63.87
N ASN A 802 19.64 -22.77 63.89
CA ASN A 802 18.90 -22.15 65.03
C ASN A 802 18.92 -20.63 65.41
N LYS A 803 17.69 -20.06 65.34
CA LYS A 803 16.94 -19.25 66.35
C LYS A 803 17.16 -17.74 66.55
N ASP A 804 16.15 -16.99 66.09
CA ASP A 804 15.21 -16.14 66.86
C ASP A 804 15.68 -15.24 68.02
N ARG A 805 15.26 -13.96 67.96
CA ARG A 805 14.80 -13.16 69.13
C ARG A 805 14.08 -11.86 68.73
N ASP A 806 13.11 -11.46 69.54
CA ASP A 806 12.30 -10.24 69.40
C ASP A 806 13.04 -8.93 69.80
N ALA A 807 12.53 -7.78 69.34
CA ALA A 807 12.15 -6.65 70.22
C ALA A 807 11.43 -5.49 69.48
N ASN A 808 10.50 -4.84 70.17
CA ASN A 808 9.85 -3.58 69.74
C ASN A 808 10.74 -2.35 69.97
N PHE A 809 10.51 -1.25 69.22
CA PHE A 809 10.74 0.12 69.71
C PHE A 809 9.70 1.13 69.18
N SER A 810 9.63 2.33 69.76
CA SER A 810 8.39 3.13 69.78
C SER A 810 8.48 4.66 69.52
N ARG A 811 7.35 5.22 69.06
CA ARG A 811 6.79 6.58 69.24
C ARG A 811 7.72 7.81 69.33
N ARG A 812 7.45 8.82 68.48
CA ARG A 812 7.41 10.28 68.77
C ARG A 812 6.32 10.90 67.86
N LYS A 813 5.31 11.60 68.40
CA LYS A 813 5.25 13.07 68.70
C LYS A 813 5.55 13.94 67.47
N SER A 814 4.84 15.02 67.10
CA SER A 814 3.54 15.65 67.43
C SER A 814 3.72 17.16 67.15
N GLY A 815 2.87 17.81 66.37
CA GLY A 815 2.91 19.26 66.12
C GLY A 815 1.50 19.79 65.86
N ASN A 816 1.20 21.01 66.30
CA ASN A 816 -0.15 21.58 66.32
C ASN A 816 -0.13 23.01 65.76
N GLY A 817 -1.23 23.44 65.12
CA GLY A 817 -1.33 24.76 64.50
C GLY A 817 -2.78 25.14 64.20
N HIS A 818 -3.24 26.25 64.76
CA HIS A 818 -4.64 26.71 64.70
C HIS A 818 -4.67 28.22 64.45
N LYS A 819 -5.52 28.64 63.50
CA LYS A 819 -6.24 29.92 63.36
C LYS A 819 -6.50 30.18 61.86
N ALA A 820 -7.52 30.91 61.42
CA ALA A 820 -8.83 31.38 61.91
C ALA A 820 -9.23 32.54 60.96
N ASP A 821 -10.45 33.06 61.12
CA ASP A 821 -11.01 34.25 60.46
C ASP A 821 -11.48 34.08 59.00
N GLN A 822 -12.48 34.82 58.52
CA GLN A 822 -13.82 35.07 59.08
C GLN A 822 -14.74 35.65 57.97
N GLU A 823 -15.99 35.21 57.97
CA GLU A 823 -17.23 35.86 57.50
C GLU A 823 -17.21 37.12 56.59
N ARG A 824 -17.91 37.01 55.45
CA ARG A 824 -18.95 37.94 54.93
C ARG A 824 -19.70 37.20 53.79
N THR A 825 -21.04 37.05 53.74
CA THR A 825 -22.16 38.03 53.68
C THR A 825 -22.05 39.02 52.50
N SER A 826 -23.07 39.26 51.67
CA SER A 826 -24.47 38.75 51.63
C SER A 826 -25.18 39.04 50.29
N THR A 827 -26.10 38.13 49.89
CA THR A 827 -27.43 38.36 49.22
C THR A 827 -27.62 39.24 47.97
N THR A 828 -28.68 38.91 47.20
CA THR A 828 -29.56 39.81 46.38
C THR A 828 -28.96 40.54 45.14
N GLU A 829 -29.68 40.81 44.03
CA GLU A 829 -30.91 40.23 43.43
C GLU A 829 -31.09 40.77 41.97
N ILE A 830 -32.11 40.25 41.24
CA ILE A 830 -32.87 40.90 40.14
C ILE A 830 -32.12 41.65 39.01
N ALA A 831 -32.27 41.17 37.75
CA ALA A 831 -32.75 42.01 36.62
C ALA A 831 -33.07 41.20 35.33
N LYS A 832 -34.05 41.67 34.54
CA LYS A 832 -34.45 41.10 33.22
C LYS A 832 -34.13 42.07 32.08
N LYS A 833 -33.57 41.57 30.95
CA LYS A 833 -33.94 41.84 29.52
C LYS A 833 -32.80 41.37 28.59
N LYS A 834 -32.92 40.87 27.34
CA LYS A 834 -33.97 40.59 26.32
C LYS A 834 -33.53 41.23 24.98
N LYS A 835 -33.34 40.41 23.93
CA LYS A 835 -32.82 40.75 22.56
C LYS A 835 -31.29 41.01 22.52
N ARG A 836 -30.56 40.84 21.40
CA ARG A 836 -30.96 40.57 19.98
C ARG A 836 -29.81 39.85 19.22
N PHE A 837 -30.17 39.07 18.19
CA PHE A 837 -29.40 38.71 16.99
C PHE A 837 -27.93 39.20 16.91
N PHE A 838 -26.97 38.29 16.76
CA PHE A 838 -26.72 37.67 15.45
C PHE A 838 -26.43 36.18 15.61
#